data_AF-B4H5R1-F1
#
_entry.id   AF-B4H5R1-F1
#
_cell.length_a   1.000
_cell.length_b   1.000
_cell.length_c   1.000
_cell.angle_alpha   90.00
_cell.angle_beta   90.00
_cell.angle_gamma   90.00
#
_symmetry.space_group_name_H-M   'P 1'
#
loop_
_entity.id
_entity.type
_entity.pdbx_description
1 polymer ?
#
loop_
_entity_poly.entity_id
_entity_poly.type
_entity_poly.pdbx_seq_one_letter_code
_entity_poly.pdbx_strand_id
1 'polypeptide(L)'
;MENFTPKEVKILETVEDIQERREQVLSRYNEFKIETRQKREKLEDSRRFQYFKRDADELESWIHEKLQAASEESYRDPTNLQAKIQKHQAFEAEVSAHSNAIVSLDNTGQEMINQQHFASETIQRRLDELHQLWELLLSRLAEKGLKLQQALVLVQFLRQCEEVMFWIKDKETFVTADEFGQDLEHVEVLQRKFDEFQKDMASQEYRVTEVNQLADKLIQDGHPERDTITKRKEELNEAWQRLKQLAIVRQEKLFGAHEIQRFNRDADETVAWIAEKDVVLSSDDYGRDLASVQALQRKHEGVERDLAALEDKVSTLGAEAQRLCSIHADHSDQIRDKQSEIANYWQSLTAKARERKQKLDESYYLHRFLADFRDLVSWINGMKAIISADELAKDVAGAEALLERHQEHKGEIDAREDSFKLTTESGQKLLEREHYAAAEIQEKLGALENDKSSLLSLWEDRRILYEQCMDLQLFYRDTEQADTWMAKQEAFLANEDLGDSLDSVEALIKKHEDFEKSLAAQEEKIKALDIFATKLIDGQHYAADDVAQRRQMLLARRAALQEKSAKRRQLLEDSNRYQQFERDCDETKGWISEKLKFATDDSYLDPTNLNGKMQKHQNFEHELNANKSRIEDITNVGTELIEKQHYAADQINTRMQEIVVLWETLVQASRQEGMQG
;
A
#
# COMPACT_ATOMS: atom_id res chain seq x y z
N MET A 1 -94.03 83.49 -98.74
CA MET A 1 -95.20 84.03 -99.44
C MET A 1 -94.83 85.42 -99.90
N GLU A 2 -94.44 85.57 -101.16
CA GLU A 2 -94.27 86.87 -101.83
C GLU A 2 -94.75 86.74 -103.28
N ASN A 3 -95.43 87.79 -103.72
CA ASN A 3 -96.42 87.88 -104.80
C ASN A 3 -96.05 87.21 -106.14
N PHE A 4 -96.87 86.26 -106.56
CA PHE A 4 -96.93 85.74 -107.93
C PHE A 4 -97.75 86.72 -108.79
N THR A 5 -97.10 87.67 -109.44
CA THR A 5 -97.71 88.49 -110.50
C THR A 5 -97.70 87.68 -111.81
N PRO A 6 -98.86 87.43 -112.45
CA PRO A 6 -98.88 86.77 -113.75
C PRO A 6 -98.33 87.74 -114.80
N LYS A 7 -97.11 87.46 -115.29
CA LYS A 7 -96.60 88.15 -116.48
C LYS A 7 -97.45 87.71 -117.69
N GLU A 8 -98.09 88.69 -118.34
CA GLU A 8 -98.82 88.53 -119.58
C GLU A 8 -98.04 87.65 -120.57
N VAL A 9 -98.71 86.63 -121.10
CA VAL A 9 -98.14 85.75 -122.11
C VAL A 9 -98.04 86.56 -123.40
N LYS A 10 -96.83 87.06 -123.69
CA LYS A 10 -96.50 87.65 -125.00
C LYS A 10 -96.80 86.62 -126.09
N ILE A 11 -97.59 87.01 -127.10
CA ILE A 11 -97.86 86.18 -128.27
C ILE A 11 -96.54 86.03 -129.02
N LEU A 12 -96.07 84.78 -129.16
CA LEU A 12 -94.81 84.44 -129.81
C LEU A 12 -95.06 84.44 -131.33
N GLU A 13 -94.73 85.52 -132.02
CA GLU A 13 -94.97 85.66 -133.47
C GLU A 13 -93.73 85.35 -134.32
N THR A 14 -92.54 85.26 -133.69
CA THR A 14 -91.26 85.01 -134.37
C THR A 14 -90.52 83.77 -133.84
N VAL A 15 -89.62 83.21 -134.64
CA VAL A 15 -88.80 82.04 -134.25
C VAL A 15 -87.87 82.40 -133.09
N GLU A 16 -87.38 83.64 -133.04
CA GLU A 16 -86.59 84.16 -131.94
C GLU A 16 -87.34 84.13 -130.59
N ASP A 17 -88.64 84.48 -130.57
CA ASP A 17 -89.44 84.50 -129.33
C ASP A 17 -89.58 83.09 -128.70
N ILE A 18 -89.71 82.04 -129.52
CA ILE A 18 -89.78 80.65 -129.06
C ILE A 18 -88.43 80.18 -128.50
N GLN A 19 -87.32 80.63 -129.11
CA GLN A 19 -85.96 80.28 -128.68
C GLN A 19 -85.62 80.92 -127.33
N GLU A 20 -85.95 82.19 -127.13
CA GLU A 20 -85.73 82.89 -125.87
C GLU A 20 -86.55 82.27 -124.73
N ARG A 21 -87.80 81.88 -125.01
CA ARG A 21 -88.64 81.20 -124.01
C ARG A 21 -88.11 79.82 -123.63
N ARG A 22 -87.55 79.07 -124.59
CA ARG A 22 -86.88 77.79 -124.34
C ARG A 22 -85.64 77.96 -123.46
N GLU A 23 -84.80 78.97 -123.71
CA GLU A 23 -83.62 79.25 -122.87
C GLU A 23 -84.00 79.65 -121.44
N GLN A 24 -85.02 80.49 -121.26
CA GLN A 24 -85.51 80.84 -119.92
C GLN A 24 -86.00 79.61 -119.13
N VAL A 25 -86.74 78.70 -119.78
CA VAL A 25 -87.22 77.47 -119.13
C VAL A 25 -86.07 76.52 -118.80
N LEU A 26 -85.11 76.33 -119.72
CA LEU A 26 -83.95 75.48 -119.49
C LEU A 26 -83.04 76.04 -118.39
N SER A 27 -82.79 77.35 -118.38
CA SER A 27 -82.03 78.01 -117.31
C SER A 27 -82.70 77.82 -115.95
N ARG A 28 -84.01 78.08 -115.87
CA ARG A 28 -84.79 77.94 -114.63
C ARG A 28 -84.89 76.50 -114.14
N TYR A 29 -84.95 75.52 -115.05
CA TYR A 29 -84.88 74.10 -114.69
C TYR A 29 -83.48 73.69 -114.20
N ASN A 30 -82.42 74.27 -114.77
CA ASN A 30 -81.04 74.04 -114.32
C ASN A 30 -80.78 74.66 -112.95
N GLU A 31 -81.26 75.89 -112.71
CA GLU A 31 -81.26 76.54 -111.39
C GLU A 31 -82.03 75.70 -110.36
N PHE A 32 -83.25 75.24 -110.69
CA PHE A 32 -84.02 74.35 -109.81
C PHE A 32 -83.28 73.02 -109.52
N LYS A 33 -82.59 72.44 -110.51
CA LYS A 33 -81.80 71.22 -110.35
C LYS A 33 -80.59 71.45 -109.44
N ILE A 34 -79.92 72.60 -109.57
CA ILE A 34 -78.82 73.01 -108.69
C ILE A 34 -79.33 73.26 -107.27
N GLU A 35 -80.42 74.00 -107.09
CA GLU A 35 -81.02 74.27 -105.77
C GLU A 35 -81.52 72.98 -105.09
N THR A 36 -82.14 72.06 -105.84
CA THR A 36 -82.61 70.79 -105.29
C THR A 36 -81.44 69.89 -104.89
N ARG A 37 -80.34 69.91 -105.65
CA ARG A 37 -79.10 69.20 -105.31
C ARG A 37 -78.44 69.81 -104.07
N GLN A 38 -78.33 71.13 -104.00
CA GLN A 38 -77.81 71.85 -102.82
C GLN A 38 -78.68 71.60 -101.58
N LYS A 39 -80.01 71.54 -101.72
CA LYS A 39 -80.92 71.22 -100.62
C LYS A 39 -80.76 69.78 -100.15
N ARG A 40 -80.53 68.83 -101.07
CA ARG A 40 -80.20 67.44 -100.74
C ARG A 40 -78.85 67.32 -100.01
N GLU A 41 -77.80 67.98 -100.51
CA GLU A 41 -76.47 68.00 -99.89
C GLU A 41 -76.55 68.58 -98.47
N LYS A 42 -77.24 69.72 -98.27
CA LYS A 42 -77.49 70.29 -96.93
C LYS A 42 -78.27 69.37 -95.98
N LEU A 43 -79.23 68.60 -96.49
CA LEU A 43 -79.99 67.63 -95.70
C LEU A 43 -79.17 66.38 -95.36
N GLU A 44 -78.32 65.91 -96.28
CA GLU A 44 -77.39 64.81 -96.04
C GLU A 44 -76.32 65.19 -95.01
N ASP A 45 -75.75 66.40 -95.11
CA ASP A 45 -74.84 66.99 -94.12
C ASP A 45 -75.51 67.12 -92.74
N SER A 46 -76.72 67.70 -92.69
CA SER A 46 -77.49 67.81 -91.45
C SER A 46 -77.78 66.43 -90.83
N ARG A 47 -78.11 65.43 -91.65
CA ARG A 47 -78.33 64.05 -91.19
C ARG A 47 -77.04 63.42 -90.63
N ARG A 48 -75.90 63.59 -91.31
CA ARG A 48 -74.59 63.12 -90.84
C ARG A 48 -74.22 63.75 -89.50
N PHE A 49 -74.45 65.05 -89.33
CA PHE A 49 -74.23 65.75 -88.07
C PHE A 49 -75.12 65.26 -86.93
N GLN A 50 -76.39 64.95 -87.20
CA GLN A 50 -77.27 64.38 -86.17
C GLN A 50 -76.83 62.96 -85.76
N TYR A 51 -76.34 62.13 -86.68
CA TYR A 51 -75.76 60.83 -86.33
C TYR A 51 -74.47 60.99 -85.51
N PHE A 52 -73.55 61.85 -85.94
CA PHE A 52 -72.33 62.17 -85.18
C PHE A 52 -72.68 62.65 -83.77
N LYS A 53 -73.63 63.57 -83.63
CA LYS A 53 -74.05 64.10 -82.34
C LYS A 53 -74.64 63.03 -81.44
N ARG A 54 -75.53 62.17 -81.96
CA ARG A 54 -76.10 61.05 -81.21
C ARG A 54 -74.99 60.13 -80.71
N ASP A 55 -74.10 59.71 -81.59
CA ASP A 55 -73.03 58.76 -81.26
C ASP A 55 -72.03 59.39 -80.26
N ALA A 56 -71.79 60.71 -80.36
CA ALA A 56 -71.01 61.49 -79.39
C ALA A 56 -71.68 61.56 -78.01
N ASP A 57 -72.99 61.82 -77.95
CA ASP A 57 -73.76 61.90 -76.71
C ASP A 57 -73.89 60.51 -76.05
N GLU A 58 -74.04 59.44 -76.85
CA GLU A 58 -74.03 58.05 -76.37
C GLU A 58 -72.68 57.67 -75.76
N LEU A 59 -71.57 58.00 -76.44
CA LEU A 59 -70.22 57.77 -75.94
C LEU A 59 -69.94 58.60 -74.68
N GLU A 60 -70.35 59.88 -74.64
CA GLU A 60 -70.20 60.72 -73.47
C GLU A 60 -70.95 60.14 -72.25
N SER A 61 -72.21 59.72 -72.43
CA SER A 61 -73.00 59.12 -71.34
C SER A 61 -72.34 57.84 -70.83
N TRP A 62 -71.81 57.01 -71.73
CA TRP A 62 -71.08 55.81 -71.36
C TRP A 62 -69.80 56.15 -70.59
N ILE A 63 -69.00 57.13 -71.05
CA ILE A 63 -67.77 57.56 -70.34
C ILE A 63 -68.12 58.04 -68.92
N HIS A 64 -69.17 58.84 -68.75
CA HIS A 64 -69.58 59.32 -67.42
C HIS A 64 -69.98 58.19 -66.46
N GLU A 65 -70.73 57.19 -66.94
CA GLU A 65 -71.09 56.00 -66.15
C GLU A 65 -69.83 55.26 -65.69
N LYS A 66 -68.89 55.01 -66.62
CA LYS A 66 -67.65 54.30 -66.31
C LYS A 66 -66.73 55.13 -65.40
N LEU A 67 -66.73 56.45 -65.56
CA LEU A 67 -65.95 57.37 -64.73
C LEU A 67 -66.46 57.38 -63.27
N GLN A 68 -67.78 57.24 -63.06
CA GLN A 68 -68.35 57.04 -61.74
C GLN A 68 -67.84 55.73 -61.11
N ALA A 69 -67.87 54.62 -61.83
CA ALA A 69 -67.36 53.33 -61.35
C ALA A 69 -65.82 53.32 -61.12
N ALA A 70 -65.07 54.05 -61.94
CA ALA A 70 -63.63 54.24 -61.77
C ALA A 70 -63.29 55.12 -60.55
N SER A 71 -64.18 56.04 -60.17
CA SER A 71 -64.00 56.93 -59.03
C SER A 71 -64.38 56.31 -57.68
N GLU A 72 -64.99 55.12 -57.67
CA GLU A 72 -65.32 54.40 -56.43
C GLU A 72 -64.04 53.96 -55.68
N GLU A 73 -63.94 54.35 -54.41
CA GLU A 73 -62.78 54.08 -53.54
C GLU A 73 -62.84 52.71 -52.83
N SER A 74 -63.25 51.66 -53.55
CA SER A 74 -63.40 50.30 -53.01
C SER A 74 -62.09 49.67 -52.48
N TYR A 75 -60.95 50.29 -52.80
CA TYR A 75 -59.61 49.88 -52.39
C TYR A 75 -59.29 50.17 -50.91
N ARG A 76 -60.04 51.06 -50.24
CA ARG A 76 -59.83 51.36 -48.81
C ARG A 76 -60.19 50.20 -47.87
N ASP A 77 -61.11 49.35 -48.30
CA ASP A 77 -61.48 48.15 -47.56
C ASP A 77 -60.58 46.97 -47.97
N PRO A 78 -59.77 46.43 -47.04
CA PRO A 78 -58.78 45.40 -47.34
C PRO A 78 -59.40 44.02 -47.60
N THR A 79 -60.70 43.84 -47.37
CA THR A 79 -61.33 42.53 -47.60
C THR A 79 -61.44 42.20 -49.09
N ASN A 80 -61.13 40.95 -49.44
CA ASN A 80 -61.22 40.42 -50.79
C ASN A 80 -60.48 41.25 -51.86
N LEU A 81 -59.35 41.89 -51.51
CA LEU A 81 -58.58 42.74 -52.42
C LEU A 81 -58.20 42.03 -53.73
N GLN A 82 -57.87 40.75 -53.69
CA GLN A 82 -57.58 39.96 -54.90
C GLN A 82 -58.77 39.90 -55.85
N ALA A 83 -59.98 39.69 -55.34
CA ALA A 83 -61.20 39.68 -56.15
C ALA A 83 -61.53 41.08 -56.67
N LYS A 84 -61.27 42.13 -55.88
CA LYS A 84 -61.42 43.53 -56.31
C LYS A 84 -60.44 43.90 -57.45
N ILE A 85 -59.20 43.42 -57.39
CA ILE A 85 -58.20 43.56 -58.46
C ILE A 85 -58.66 42.85 -59.73
N GLN A 86 -59.11 41.59 -59.64
CA GLN A 86 -59.64 40.86 -60.80
C GLN A 86 -60.84 41.56 -61.43
N LYS A 87 -61.77 42.07 -60.60
CA LYS A 87 -62.92 42.86 -61.08
C LYS A 87 -62.46 44.15 -61.77
N HIS A 88 -61.43 44.81 -61.25
CA HIS A 88 -60.86 46.00 -61.87
C HIS A 88 -60.13 45.69 -63.19
N GLN A 89 -59.39 44.59 -63.28
CA GLN A 89 -58.77 44.15 -64.54
C GLN A 89 -59.82 43.81 -65.61
N ALA A 90 -60.93 43.18 -65.22
CA ALA A 90 -62.06 42.96 -66.12
C ALA A 90 -62.68 44.29 -66.59
N PHE A 91 -62.75 45.28 -65.69
CA PHE A 91 -63.22 46.63 -66.00
C PHE A 91 -62.26 47.40 -66.93
N GLU A 92 -60.95 47.30 -66.73
CA GLU A 92 -59.93 47.85 -67.65
C GLU A 92 -60.05 47.21 -69.05
N ALA A 93 -60.28 45.89 -69.13
CA ALA A 93 -60.48 45.19 -70.39
C ALA A 93 -61.79 45.63 -71.10
N GLU A 94 -62.87 45.84 -70.35
CA GLU A 94 -64.13 46.38 -70.87
C GLU A 94 -63.93 47.77 -71.47
N VAL A 95 -63.21 48.66 -70.78
CA VAL A 95 -62.93 50.02 -71.26
C VAL A 95 -61.99 50.00 -72.46
N SER A 96 -60.97 49.14 -72.44
CA SER A 96 -60.07 48.95 -73.58
C SER A 96 -60.82 48.45 -74.83
N ALA A 97 -61.81 47.57 -74.68
CA ALA A 97 -62.60 47.07 -75.80
C ALA A 97 -63.49 48.15 -76.43
N HIS A 98 -63.93 49.14 -75.65
CA HIS A 98 -64.72 50.28 -76.12
C HIS A 98 -63.89 51.39 -76.78
N SER A 99 -62.55 51.29 -76.80
CA SER A 99 -61.68 52.26 -77.50
C SER A 99 -61.99 52.41 -78.99
N ASN A 100 -62.52 51.38 -79.64
CA ASN A 100 -62.93 51.45 -81.04
C ASN A 100 -64.07 52.45 -81.27
N ALA A 101 -64.93 52.70 -80.26
CA ALA A 101 -66.03 53.65 -80.38
C ALA A 101 -65.50 55.08 -80.51
N ILE A 102 -64.54 55.49 -79.68
CA ILE A 102 -63.92 56.83 -79.77
C ILE A 102 -63.11 56.98 -81.07
N VAL A 103 -62.37 55.95 -81.50
CA VAL A 103 -61.62 55.96 -82.77
C VAL A 103 -62.56 56.05 -83.98
N SER A 104 -63.68 55.34 -83.97
CA SER A 104 -64.68 55.42 -85.04
C SER A 104 -65.35 56.80 -85.09
N LEU A 105 -65.62 57.39 -83.93
CA LEU A 105 -66.19 58.73 -83.81
C LEU A 105 -65.21 59.80 -84.33
N ASP A 106 -63.92 59.65 -84.00
CA ASP A 106 -62.83 60.48 -84.52
C ASP A 106 -62.75 60.42 -86.03
N ASN A 107 -62.70 59.22 -86.61
CA ASN A 107 -62.64 59.04 -88.06
C ASN A 107 -63.82 59.72 -88.76
N THR A 108 -65.03 59.56 -88.20
CA THR A 108 -66.26 60.16 -88.74
C THR A 108 -66.24 61.69 -88.60
N GLY A 109 -65.87 62.21 -87.44
CA GLY A 109 -65.81 63.65 -87.18
C GLY A 109 -64.72 64.35 -87.98
N GLN A 110 -63.53 63.75 -88.10
CA GLN A 110 -62.44 64.27 -88.91
C GLN A 110 -62.76 64.22 -90.40
N GLU A 111 -63.44 63.18 -90.89
CA GLU A 111 -63.94 63.14 -92.27
C GLU A 111 -64.89 64.32 -92.55
N MET A 112 -65.83 64.59 -91.63
CA MET A 112 -66.77 65.72 -91.76
C MET A 112 -66.06 67.08 -91.74
N ILE A 113 -65.05 67.25 -90.89
CA ILE A 113 -64.24 68.48 -90.81
C ILE A 113 -63.45 68.69 -92.12
N ASN A 114 -62.81 67.63 -92.63
CA ASN A 114 -62.03 67.68 -93.87
C ASN A 114 -62.91 67.99 -95.10
N GLN A 115 -64.19 67.61 -95.08
CA GLN A 115 -65.18 67.93 -96.11
C GLN A 115 -65.76 69.35 -95.99
N GLN A 116 -65.22 70.20 -95.10
CA GLN A 116 -65.69 71.58 -94.83
C GLN A 116 -67.17 71.63 -94.41
N HIS A 117 -67.60 70.66 -93.61
CA HIS A 117 -68.97 70.60 -93.11
C HIS A 117 -69.36 71.87 -92.34
N PHE A 118 -70.60 72.33 -92.45
CA PHE A 118 -71.06 73.61 -91.87
C PHE A 118 -70.89 73.73 -90.34
N ALA A 119 -70.81 72.59 -89.64
CA ALA A 119 -70.66 72.49 -88.19
C ALA A 119 -69.24 72.08 -87.71
N SER A 120 -68.22 72.21 -88.56
CA SER A 120 -66.87 71.71 -88.29
C SER A 120 -66.28 72.16 -86.94
N GLU A 121 -66.43 73.43 -86.56
CA GLU A 121 -65.96 73.94 -85.25
C GLU A 121 -66.67 73.26 -84.07
N THR A 122 -67.96 72.97 -84.21
CA THR A 122 -68.74 72.30 -83.15
C THR A 122 -68.37 70.83 -83.04
N ILE A 123 -68.10 70.17 -84.17
CA ILE A 123 -67.64 68.77 -84.22
C ILE A 123 -66.26 68.65 -83.57
N GLN A 124 -65.31 69.53 -83.92
CA GLN A 124 -63.96 69.52 -83.34
C GLN A 124 -64.00 69.71 -81.82
N ARG A 125 -64.72 70.73 -81.34
CA ARG A 125 -64.86 70.97 -79.89
C ARG A 125 -65.44 69.75 -79.16
N ARG A 126 -66.40 69.05 -79.78
CA ARG A 126 -67.04 67.87 -79.18
C ARG A 126 -66.09 66.67 -79.13
N LEU A 127 -65.26 66.47 -80.15
CA LEU A 127 -64.20 65.47 -80.14
C LEU A 127 -63.17 65.78 -79.04
N ASP A 128 -62.73 67.04 -78.93
CA ASP A 128 -61.77 67.45 -77.89
C ASP A 128 -62.31 67.22 -76.48
N GLU A 129 -63.59 67.54 -76.23
CA GLU A 129 -64.28 67.25 -74.96
C GLU A 129 -64.30 65.74 -74.65
N LEU A 130 -64.62 64.91 -75.64
CA LEU A 130 -64.65 63.45 -75.50
C LEU A 130 -63.25 62.86 -75.26
N HIS A 131 -62.21 63.37 -75.93
CA HIS A 131 -60.82 62.97 -75.69
C HIS A 131 -60.38 63.30 -74.27
N GLN A 132 -60.70 64.50 -73.77
CA GLN A 132 -60.39 64.87 -72.39
C GLN A 132 -61.09 63.95 -71.38
N LEU A 133 -62.37 63.63 -71.61
CA LEU A 133 -63.13 62.70 -70.76
C LEU A 133 -62.58 61.27 -70.82
N TRP A 134 -62.15 60.82 -72.00
CA TRP A 134 -61.54 59.50 -72.21
C TRP A 134 -60.18 59.39 -71.52
N GLU A 135 -59.32 60.40 -71.68
CA GLU A 135 -58.04 60.48 -70.97
C GLU A 135 -58.23 60.52 -69.46
N LEU A 136 -59.23 61.28 -68.97
CA LEU A 136 -59.57 61.33 -67.56
C LEU A 136 -60.04 59.95 -67.05
N LEU A 137 -60.86 59.22 -67.82
CA LEU A 137 -61.26 57.86 -67.48
C LEU A 137 -60.07 56.90 -67.38
N LEU A 138 -59.17 56.92 -68.38
CA LEU A 138 -57.94 56.11 -68.37
C LEU A 138 -57.04 56.45 -67.18
N SER A 139 -56.89 57.74 -66.88
CA SER A 139 -56.14 58.21 -65.72
C SER A 139 -56.73 57.71 -64.40
N ARG A 140 -58.06 57.78 -64.23
CA ARG A 140 -58.75 57.28 -63.04
C ARG A 140 -58.69 55.76 -62.90
N LEU A 141 -58.77 55.02 -64.01
CA LEU A 141 -58.57 53.58 -64.03
C LEU A 141 -57.16 53.21 -63.56
N ALA A 142 -56.14 53.81 -64.16
CA ALA A 142 -54.74 53.56 -63.79
C ALA A 142 -54.48 53.93 -62.31
N GLU A 143 -55.03 55.05 -61.83
CA GLU A 143 -54.93 55.46 -60.43
C GLU A 143 -55.59 54.44 -59.49
N LYS A 144 -56.79 53.93 -59.84
CA LYS A 144 -57.49 52.90 -59.06
C LYS A 144 -56.72 51.57 -59.05
N GLY A 145 -56.17 51.15 -60.19
CA GLY A 145 -55.35 49.94 -60.32
C GLY A 145 -54.10 50.00 -59.46
N LEU A 146 -53.39 51.14 -59.49
CA LEU A 146 -52.22 51.39 -58.65
C LEU A 146 -52.59 51.34 -57.15
N LYS A 147 -53.67 52.01 -56.73
CA LYS A 147 -54.11 52.01 -55.33
C LYS A 147 -54.54 50.63 -54.83
N LEU A 148 -55.19 49.82 -55.67
CA LEU A 148 -55.56 48.44 -55.34
C LEU A 148 -54.32 47.55 -55.15
N GLN A 149 -53.31 47.69 -56.03
CA GLN A 149 -52.04 46.96 -55.90
C GLN A 149 -51.29 47.40 -54.63
N GLN A 150 -51.20 48.70 -54.37
CA GLN A 150 -50.62 49.26 -53.15
C GLN A 150 -51.30 48.70 -51.89
N ALA A 151 -52.63 48.72 -51.83
CA ALA A 151 -53.39 48.15 -50.71
C ALA A 151 -53.13 46.65 -50.51
N LEU A 152 -53.02 45.86 -51.59
CA LEU A 152 -52.73 44.43 -51.50
C LEU A 152 -51.35 44.17 -50.89
N VAL A 153 -50.31 44.85 -51.40
CA VAL A 153 -48.94 44.63 -50.91
C VAL A 153 -48.77 45.13 -49.49
N LEU A 154 -49.45 46.21 -49.09
CA LEU A 154 -49.48 46.66 -47.70
C LEU A 154 -50.09 45.61 -46.76
N VAL A 155 -51.24 45.01 -47.12
CA VAL A 155 -51.87 43.96 -46.29
C VAL A 155 -50.97 42.73 -46.19
N GLN A 156 -50.31 42.34 -47.29
CA GLN A 156 -49.33 41.24 -47.28
C GLN A 156 -48.16 41.53 -46.33
N PHE A 157 -47.59 42.74 -46.40
CA PHE A 157 -46.54 43.19 -45.49
C PHE A 157 -46.99 43.16 -44.03
N LEU A 158 -48.14 43.75 -43.71
CA LEU A 158 -48.67 43.77 -42.34
C LEU A 158 -48.90 42.37 -41.78
N ARG A 159 -49.46 41.47 -42.59
CA ARG A 159 -49.64 40.07 -42.20
C ARG A 159 -48.30 39.38 -41.92
N GLN A 160 -47.29 39.57 -42.77
CA GLN A 160 -45.97 38.97 -42.54
C GLN A 160 -45.33 39.54 -41.27
N CYS A 161 -45.45 40.85 -40.99
CA CYS A 161 -45.04 41.44 -39.73
C CYS A 161 -45.75 40.78 -38.54
N GLU A 162 -47.07 40.60 -38.59
CA GLU A 162 -47.85 39.98 -37.51
C GLU A 162 -47.45 38.52 -37.26
N GLU A 163 -47.24 37.73 -38.31
CA GLU A 163 -46.78 36.34 -38.20
C GLU A 163 -45.42 36.25 -37.51
N VAL A 164 -44.47 37.12 -37.88
CA VAL A 164 -43.15 37.18 -37.24
C VAL A 164 -43.25 37.70 -35.80
N MET A 165 -44.05 38.74 -35.55
CA MET A 165 -44.26 39.30 -34.21
C MET A 165 -44.91 38.30 -33.25
N PHE A 166 -45.86 37.50 -33.73
CA PHE A 166 -46.46 36.42 -32.95
C PHE A 166 -45.43 35.39 -32.54
N TRP A 167 -44.60 34.95 -33.49
CA TRP A 167 -43.50 34.02 -33.21
C TRP A 167 -42.50 34.60 -32.21
N ILE A 168 -42.12 35.88 -32.36
CA ILE A 168 -41.20 36.55 -31.41
C ILE A 168 -41.78 36.51 -29.99
N LYS A 169 -43.05 36.89 -29.82
CA LYS A 169 -43.69 36.88 -28.50
C LYS A 169 -43.77 35.49 -27.87
N ASP A 170 -44.09 34.46 -28.66
CA ASP A 170 -44.07 33.07 -28.20
C ASP A 170 -42.67 32.69 -27.70
N LYS A 171 -41.61 33.00 -28.47
CA LYS A 171 -40.25 32.67 -28.07
C LYS A 171 -39.67 33.54 -26.97
N GLU A 172 -40.13 34.77 -26.81
CA GLU A 172 -39.79 35.60 -25.64
C GLU A 172 -40.22 34.90 -24.34
N THR A 173 -41.41 34.28 -24.31
CA THR A 173 -41.84 33.52 -23.12
C THR A 173 -40.95 32.31 -22.83
N PHE A 174 -40.43 31.65 -23.88
CA PHE A 174 -39.49 30.53 -23.73
C PHE A 174 -38.14 30.97 -23.15
N VAL A 175 -37.52 32.04 -23.68
CA VAL A 175 -36.21 32.50 -23.22
C VAL A 175 -36.24 33.23 -21.87
N THR A 176 -37.41 33.72 -21.46
CA THR A 176 -37.61 34.36 -20.15
C THR A 176 -38.04 33.39 -19.05
N ALA A 177 -38.22 32.11 -19.36
CA ALA A 177 -38.51 31.10 -18.36
C ALA A 177 -37.39 31.04 -17.30
N ASP A 178 -37.77 30.97 -16.03
CA ASP A 178 -36.85 31.00 -14.87
C ASP A 178 -36.35 29.60 -14.47
N GLU A 179 -36.55 28.60 -15.34
CA GLU A 179 -36.15 27.21 -15.09
C GLU A 179 -34.69 27.00 -15.50
N PHE A 180 -33.80 26.73 -14.55
CA PHE A 180 -32.36 26.53 -14.81
C PHE A 180 -31.85 25.14 -14.45
N GLY A 181 -32.74 24.15 -14.29
CA GLY A 181 -32.38 22.77 -13.96
C GLY A 181 -32.14 22.54 -12.46
N GLN A 182 -32.56 21.38 -11.97
CA GLN A 182 -32.39 20.98 -10.57
C GLN A 182 -31.12 20.15 -10.35
N ASP A 183 -30.71 19.42 -11.39
CA ASP A 183 -29.53 18.57 -11.48
C ASP A 183 -28.86 18.76 -12.85
N LEU A 184 -27.69 18.15 -13.05
CA LEU A 184 -26.92 18.30 -14.27
C LEU A 184 -27.68 17.77 -15.49
N GLU A 185 -28.33 16.62 -15.37
CA GLU A 185 -29.10 15.99 -16.44
C GLU A 185 -30.24 16.89 -16.92
N HIS A 186 -30.95 17.55 -15.99
CA HIS A 186 -32.00 18.50 -16.33
C HIS A 186 -31.42 19.75 -17.01
N VAL A 187 -30.28 20.28 -16.56
CA VAL A 187 -29.61 21.40 -17.25
C VAL A 187 -29.22 21.02 -18.67
N GLU A 188 -28.65 19.83 -18.89
CA GLU A 188 -28.28 19.34 -20.23
C GLU A 188 -29.50 19.20 -21.16
N VAL A 189 -30.67 18.82 -20.62
CA VAL A 189 -31.93 18.80 -21.38
C VAL A 189 -32.36 20.22 -21.75
N LEU A 190 -32.27 21.18 -20.84
CA LEU A 190 -32.60 22.58 -21.10
C LEU A 190 -31.64 23.22 -22.11
N GLN A 191 -30.35 22.90 -22.06
CA GLN A 191 -29.37 23.32 -23.07
C GLN A 191 -29.71 22.76 -24.45
N ARG A 192 -30.04 21.47 -24.56
CA ARG A 192 -30.48 20.87 -25.84
C ARG A 192 -31.71 21.56 -26.42
N LYS A 193 -32.73 21.84 -25.59
CA LYS A 193 -33.91 22.62 -26.01
C LYS A 193 -33.54 24.03 -26.47
N PHE A 194 -32.57 24.66 -25.80
CA PHE A 194 -32.09 25.99 -26.16
C PHE A 194 -31.29 25.99 -27.48
N ASP A 195 -30.49 24.96 -27.74
CA ASP A 195 -29.79 24.78 -29.02
C ASP A 195 -30.76 24.60 -30.19
N GLU A 196 -31.87 23.88 -29.98
CA GLU A 196 -32.98 23.79 -30.94
C GLU A 196 -33.59 25.17 -31.20
N PHE A 197 -33.86 25.94 -30.13
CA PHE A 197 -34.33 27.31 -30.26
C PHE A 197 -33.33 28.22 -31.01
N GLN A 198 -32.02 28.07 -30.83
CA GLN A 198 -31.02 28.84 -31.58
C GLN A 198 -31.05 28.52 -33.09
N LYS A 199 -31.29 27.26 -33.46
CA LYS A 199 -31.50 26.88 -34.86
C LYS A 199 -32.76 27.53 -35.43
N ASP A 200 -33.84 27.56 -34.66
CA ASP A 200 -35.07 28.24 -35.05
C ASP A 200 -34.85 29.75 -35.23
N MET A 201 -34.10 30.40 -34.34
CA MET A 201 -33.70 31.81 -34.48
C MET A 201 -32.96 32.08 -35.79
N ALA A 202 -32.02 31.21 -36.18
CA ALA A 202 -31.28 31.37 -37.43
C ALA A 202 -32.21 31.31 -38.66
N SER A 203 -33.20 30.43 -38.65
CA SER A 203 -34.22 30.35 -39.71
C SER A 203 -35.12 31.60 -39.75
N GLN A 204 -35.47 32.12 -38.58
CA GLN A 204 -36.35 33.28 -38.46
C GLN A 204 -35.65 34.59 -38.82
N GLU A 205 -34.32 34.69 -38.65
CA GLU A 205 -33.51 35.82 -39.12
C GLU A 205 -33.75 36.11 -40.61
N TYR A 206 -33.83 35.04 -41.43
CA TYR A 206 -34.10 35.17 -42.85
C TYR A 206 -35.47 35.79 -43.10
N ARG A 207 -36.51 35.33 -42.39
CA ARG A 207 -37.87 35.89 -42.50
C ARG A 207 -37.94 37.35 -42.05
N VAL A 208 -37.26 37.72 -40.97
CA VAL A 208 -37.17 39.14 -40.54
C VAL A 208 -36.50 39.98 -41.63
N THR A 209 -35.45 39.45 -42.26
CA THR A 209 -34.75 40.11 -43.37
C THR A 209 -35.65 40.28 -44.60
N GLU A 210 -36.42 39.26 -44.98
CA GLU A 210 -37.38 39.34 -46.09
C GLU A 210 -38.47 40.40 -45.84
N VAL A 211 -39.04 40.44 -44.63
CA VAL A 211 -40.06 41.43 -44.26
C VAL A 211 -39.48 42.85 -44.27
N ASN A 212 -38.24 43.02 -43.80
CA ASN A 212 -37.51 44.29 -43.88
C ASN A 212 -37.27 44.72 -45.33
N GLN A 213 -36.85 43.80 -46.21
CA GLN A 213 -36.65 44.08 -47.64
C GLN A 213 -37.96 44.47 -48.33
N LEU A 214 -39.07 43.82 -47.99
CA LEU A 214 -40.39 44.18 -48.50
C LEU A 214 -40.79 45.59 -48.05
N ALA A 215 -40.57 45.93 -46.78
CA ALA A 215 -40.80 47.28 -46.26
C ALA A 215 -39.96 48.33 -47.00
N ASP A 216 -38.66 48.07 -47.16
CA ASP A 216 -37.74 48.99 -47.84
C ASP A 216 -38.14 49.22 -49.29
N LYS A 217 -38.54 48.15 -49.99
CA LYS A 217 -39.04 48.26 -51.35
C LYS A 217 -40.30 49.13 -51.43
N LEU A 218 -41.27 48.92 -50.53
CA LEU A 218 -42.49 49.73 -50.50
C LEU A 218 -42.21 51.21 -50.20
N ILE A 219 -41.26 51.49 -49.31
CA ILE A 219 -40.83 52.86 -49.00
C ILE A 219 -40.14 53.49 -50.21
N GLN A 220 -39.26 52.75 -50.89
CA GLN A 220 -38.54 53.20 -52.09
C GLN A 220 -39.49 53.47 -53.26
N ASP A 221 -40.51 52.63 -53.44
CA ASP A 221 -41.54 52.77 -54.48
C ASP A 221 -42.53 53.91 -54.17
N GLY A 222 -42.36 54.63 -53.06
CA GLY A 222 -43.17 55.81 -52.70
C GLY A 222 -44.58 55.48 -52.23
N HIS A 223 -44.77 54.34 -51.54
CA HIS A 223 -46.07 53.91 -51.07
C HIS A 223 -46.75 54.98 -50.17
N PRO A 224 -48.06 55.27 -50.33
CA PRO A 224 -48.76 56.32 -49.56
C PRO A 224 -48.70 56.14 -48.04
N GLU A 225 -48.77 54.89 -47.57
CA GLU A 225 -48.70 54.51 -46.15
C GLU A 225 -47.26 54.34 -45.62
N ARG A 226 -46.32 55.15 -46.12
CA ARG A 226 -44.89 55.06 -45.76
C ARG A 226 -44.65 55.09 -44.24
N ASP A 227 -45.33 55.97 -43.52
CA ASP A 227 -45.13 56.14 -42.08
C ASP A 227 -45.59 54.89 -41.30
N THR A 228 -46.73 54.30 -41.70
CA THR A 228 -47.23 53.05 -41.16
C THR A 228 -46.25 51.90 -41.39
N ILE A 229 -45.71 51.78 -42.61
CA ILE A 229 -44.73 50.74 -42.96
C ILE A 229 -43.44 50.91 -42.14
N THR A 230 -42.93 52.14 -42.06
CA THR A 230 -41.71 52.48 -41.30
C THR A 230 -41.88 52.13 -39.82
N LYS A 231 -42.99 52.55 -39.20
CA LYS A 231 -43.29 52.24 -37.81
C LYS A 231 -43.36 50.74 -37.55
N ARG A 232 -44.05 49.97 -38.41
CA ARG A 232 -44.15 48.50 -38.26
C ARG A 232 -42.82 47.79 -38.44
N LYS A 233 -41.99 48.27 -39.38
CA LYS A 233 -40.63 47.79 -39.58
C LYS A 233 -39.78 48.04 -38.32
N GLU A 234 -39.85 49.23 -37.74
CA GLU A 234 -39.15 49.59 -36.50
C GLU A 234 -39.60 48.72 -35.32
N GLU A 235 -40.91 48.60 -35.08
CA GLU A 235 -41.48 47.74 -34.03
C GLU A 235 -40.98 46.29 -34.15
N LEU A 236 -40.97 45.74 -35.36
CA LEU A 236 -40.48 44.38 -35.63
C LEU A 236 -38.98 44.24 -35.31
N ASN A 237 -38.16 45.19 -35.75
CA ASN A 237 -36.73 45.15 -35.53
C ASN A 237 -36.38 45.31 -34.04
N GLU A 238 -37.07 46.18 -33.31
CA GLU A 238 -36.90 46.32 -31.87
C GLU A 238 -37.25 45.03 -31.12
N ALA A 239 -38.36 44.37 -31.49
CA ALA A 239 -38.75 43.10 -30.90
C ALA A 239 -37.73 41.98 -31.23
N TRP A 240 -37.23 41.95 -32.47
CA TRP A 240 -36.20 40.98 -32.88
C TRP A 240 -34.89 41.16 -32.12
N GLN A 241 -34.42 42.40 -31.96
CA GLN A 241 -33.21 42.71 -31.20
C GLN A 241 -33.37 42.38 -29.72
N ARG A 242 -34.55 42.65 -29.15
CA ARG A 242 -34.86 42.27 -27.76
C ARG A 242 -34.78 40.75 -27.56
N LEU A 243 -35.40 39.97 -28.45
CA LEU A 243 -35.35 38.52 -28.38
C LEU A 243 -33.91 38.00 -28.48
N LYS A 244 -33.08 38.56 -29.37
CA LYS A 244 -31.64 38.22 -29.46
C LYS A 244 -30.91 38.48 -28.15
N GLN A 245 -31.15 39.64 -27.52
CA GLN A 245 -30.52 39.97 -26.25
C GLN A 245 -30.97 39.04 -25.12
N LEU A 246 -32.26 38.69 -25.06
CA LEU A 246 -32.79 37.74 -24.10
C LEU A 246 -32.22 36.34 -24.31
N ALA A 247 -32.02 35.92 -25.56
CA ALA A 247 -31.38 34.65 -25.89
C ALA A 247 -29.93 34.60 -25.38
N ILE A 248 -29.15 35.67 -25.55
CA ILE A 248 -27.77 35.74 -25.02
C ILE A 248 -27.77 35.59 -23.48
N VAL A 249 -28.63 36.33 -22.79
CA VAL A 249 -28.74 36.25 -21.31
C VAL A 249 -29.15 34.84 -20.87
N ARG A 250 -30.11 34.21 -21.56
CA ARG A 250 -30.53 32.83 -21.27
C ARG A 250 -29.40 31.82 -21.49
N GLN A 251 -28.60 32.00 -22.55
CA GLN A 251 -27.43 31.17 -22.83
C GLN A 251 -26.38 31.26 -21.71
N GLU A 252 -26.04 32.48 -21.28
CA GLU A 252 -25.08 32.72 -20.18
C GLU A 252 -25.55 32.06 -18.87
N LYS A 253 -26.84 32.22 -18.54
CA LYS A 253 -27.41 31.59 -17.33
C LYS A 253 -27.44 30.07 -17.40
N LEU A 254 -27.83 29.47 -18.53
CA LEU A 254 -27.82 28.02 -18.72
C LEU A 254 -26.39 27.45 -18.69
N PHE A 255 -25.41 28.18 -19.20
CA PHE A 255 -24.01 27.80 -19.12
C PHE A 255 -23.51 27.85 -17.67
N GLY A 256 -23.81 28.93 -16.93
CA GLY A 256 -23.45 29.04 -15.51
C GLY A 256 -24.11 27.96 -14.65
N ALA A 257 -25.40 27.69 -14.85
CA ALA A 257 -26.10 26.61 -14.16
C ALA A 257 -25.44 25.24 -14.42
N HIS A 258 -25.01 24.98 -15.66
CA HIS A 258 -24.32 23.74 -16.00
C HIS A 258 -22.96 23.62 -15.31
N GLU A 259 -22.16 24.69 -15.29
CA GLU A 259 -20.87 24.71 -14.58
C GLU A 259 -21.05 24.42 -13.07
N ILE A 260 -22.04 25.06 -12.44
CA ILE A 260 -22.32 24.89 -11.01
C ILE A 260 -22.82 23.47 -10.72
N GLN A 261 -23.75 22.94 -11.51
CA GLN A 261 -24.27 21.58 -11.29
C GLN A 261 -23.20 20.51 -11.54
N ARG A 262 -22.30 20.72 -12.51
CA ARG A 262 -21.15 19.84 -12.71
C ARG A 262 -20.23 19.85 -11.48
N PHE A 263 -19.94 21.03 -10.93
CA PHE A 263 -19.17 21.15 -9.70
C PHE A 263 -19.85 20.43 -8.52
N ASN A 264 -21.16 20.62 -8.35
CA ASN A 264 -21.91 19.95 -7.28
C ASN A 264 -21.86 18.43 -7.40
N ARG A 265 -21.99 17.88 -8.62
CA ARG A 265 -21.86 16.43 -8.84
C ARG A 265 -20.48 15.91 -8.47
N ASP A 266 -19.42 16.55 -8.97
CA ASP A 266 -18.04 16.16 -8.64
C ASP A 266 -17.74 16.29 -7.13
N ALA A 267 -18.33 17.31 -6.48
CA ALA A 267 -18.27 17.51 -5.05
C ALA A 267 -18.95 16.35 -4.29
N ASP A 268 -20.17 15.99 -4.66
CA ASP A 268 -20.92 14.90 -4.02
C ASP A 268 -20.25 13.54 -4.22
N GLU A 269 -19.70 13.27 -5.40
CA GLU A 269 -18.88 12.07 -5.66
C GLU A 269 -17.64 12.03 -4.75
N THR A 270 -16.98 13.17 -4.57
CA THR A 270 -15.81 13.28 -3.68
C THR A 270 -16.20 13.10 -2.21
N VAL A 271 -17.34 13.66 -1.77
CA VAL A 271 -17.87 13.44 -0.42
C VAL A 271 -18.23 11.98 -0.19
N ALA A 272 -18.85 11.31 -1.16
CA ALA A 272 -19.16 9.89 -1.09
C ALA A 272 -17.88 9.03 -0.97
N TRP A 273 -16.84 9.36 -1.73
CA TRP A 273 -15.54 8.67 -1.64
C TRP A 273 -14.85 8.92 -0.28
N ILE A 274 -14.90 10.15 0.24
CA ILE A 274 -14.45 10.47 1.60
C ILE A 274 -15.19 9.62 2.63
N ALA A 275 -16.52 9.54 2.55
CA ALA A 275 -17.34 8.77 3.48
C ALA A 275 -17.01 7.27 3.45
N GLU A 276 -16.78 6.70 2.26
CA GLU A 276 -16.33 5.31 2.11
C GLU A 276 -15.01 5.05 2.85
N LYS A 277 -14.03 5.96 2.70
CA LYS A 277 -12.73 5.84 3.38
C LYS A 277 -12.83 6.11 4.87
N ASP A 278 -13.75 6.97 5.30
CA ASP A 278 -14.01 7.25 6.71
C ASP A 278 -14.46 6.00 7.47
N VAL A 279 -15.31 5.16 6.86
CA VAL A 279 -15.73 3.87 7.44
C VAL A 279 -14.54 2.94 7.66
N VAL A 280 -13.61 2.88 6.72
CA VAL A 280 -12.41 2.04 6.83
C VAL A 280 -11.49 2.55 7.94
N LEU A 281 -11.32 3.86 8.04
CA LEU A 281 -10.44 4.50 9.04
C LEU A 281 -11.04 4.50 10.45
N SER A 282 -12.36 4.44 10.58
CA SER A 282 -13.07 4.40 11.87
C SER A 282 -13.08 3.01 12.53
N SER A 283 -12.40 2.01 11.95
CA SER A 283 -12.21 0.72 12.59
C SER A 283 -11.26 0.84 13.80
N ASP A 284 -11.59 0.17 14.89
CA ASP A 284 -10.72 0.02 16.08
C ASP A 284 -9.92 -1.31 16.08
N ASP A 285 -9.91 -2.03 14.95
CA ASP A 285 -9.06 -3.21 14.79
C ASP A 285 -7.61 -2.79 14.49
N TYR A 286 -6.72 -3.04 15.45
CA TYR A 286 -5.29 -2.78 15.38
C TYR A 286 -4.45 -4.07 15.39
N GLY A 287 -5.08 -5.23 15.22
CA GLY A 287 -4.42 -6.55 15.25
C GLY A 287 -4.25 -7.11 16.65
N ARG A 288 -3.99 -8.42 16.71
CA ARG A 288 -3.86 -9.21 17.96
C ARG A 288 -2.54 -9.97 18.08
N ASP A 289 -1.75 -9.94 17.02
CA ASP A 289 -0.46 -10.60 16.89
C ASP A 289 0.36 -9.89 15.79
N LEU A 290 1.67 -10.11 15.78
CA LEU A 290 2.60 -9.41 14.88
C LEU A 290 2.21 -9.54 13.40
N ALA A 291 1.75 -10.73 12.97
CA ALA A 291 1.39 -10.97 11.57
C ALA A 291 0.12 -10.21 11.17
N SER A 292 -0.90 -10.22 12.04
CA SER A 292 -2.16 -9.48 11.83
C SER A 292 -1.93 -7.97 11.79
N VAL A 293 -1.09 -7.42 12.67
CA VAL A 293 -0.77 -5.98 12.68
C VAL A 293 -0.03 -5.57 11.41
N GLN A 294 0.98 -6.34 10.99
CA GLN A 294 1.70 -6.08 9.73
C GLN A 294 0.77 -6.15 8.51
N ALA A 295 -0.22 -7.05 8.50
CA ALA A 295 -1.22 -7.08 7.43
C ALA A 295 -2.10 -5.83 7.44
N LEU A 296 -2.52 -5.35 8.62
CA LEU A 296 -3.30 -4.12 8.77
C LEU A 296 -2.50 -2.87 8.40
N GLN A 297 -1.20 -2.80 8.74
CA GLN A 297 -0.31 -1.72 8.29
C GLN A 297 -0.22 -1.65 6.76
N ARG A 298 0.00 -2.79 6.07
CA ARG A 298 -0.01 -2.83 4.59
C ARG A 298 -1.35 -2.41 3.99
N LYS A 299 -2.47 -2.81 4.63
CA LYS A 299 -3.81 -2.37 4.21
C LYS A 299 -3.96 -0.85 4.39
N HIS A 300 -3.44 -0.30 5.49
CA HIS A 300 -3.44 1.13 5.76
C HIS A 300 -2.56 1.92 4.79
N GLU A 301 -1.38 1.41 4.40
CA GLU A 301 -0.57 1.99 3.31
C GLU A 301 -1.34 2.06 1.98
N GLY A 302 -2.23 1.10 1.73
CA GLY A 302 -3.18 1.16 0.62
C GLY A 302 -4.15 2.33 0.74
N VAL A 303 -4.73 2.52 1.93
CA VAL A 303 -5.60 3.67 2.22
C VAL A 303 -4.84 4.99 2.09
N GLU A 304 -3.60 5.09 2.56
CA GLU A 304 -2.77 6.32 2.42
C GLU A 304 -2.54 6.69 0.95
N ARG A 305 -2.39 5.71 0.05
CA ARG A 305 -2.32 5.95 -1.39
C ARG A 305 -3.63 6.48 -1.97
N ASP A 306 -4.76 5.91 -1.55
CA ASP A 306 -6.08 6.40 -1.95
C ASP A 306 -6.32 7.83 -1.44
N LEU A 307 -5.87 8.14 -0.22
CA LEU A 307 -5.94 9.48 0.34
C LEU A 307 -5.11 10.49 -0.46
N ALA A 308 -3.92 10.14 -0.94
CA ALA A 308 -3.14 11.03 -1.80
C ALA A 308 -3.89 11.42 -3.09
N ALA A 309 -4.57 10.46 -3.73
CA ALA A 309 -5.41 10.75 -4.89
C ALA A 309 -6.64 11.61 -4.54
N LEU A 310 -7.21 11.40 -3.35
CA LEU A 310 -8.33 12.21 -2.83
C LEU A 310 -7.88 13.64 -2.53
N GLU A 311 -6.66 13.85 -2.04
CA GLU A 311 -6.06 15.17 -1.78
C GLU A 311 -5.98 16.00 -3.07
N ASP A 312 -5.50 15.39 -4.17
CA ASP A 312 -5.43 16.03 -5.48
C ASP A 312 -6.84 16.43 -5.99
N LYS A 313 -7.84 15.57 -5.79
CA LYS A 313 -9.23 15.85 -6.18
C LYS A 313 -9.84 16.97 -5.34
N VAL A 314 -9.64 16.98 -4.03
CA VAL A 314 -10.09 18.03 -3.11
C VAL A 314 -9.43 19.37 -3.46
N SER A 315 -8.13 19.38 -3.76
CA SER A 315 -7.39 20.57 -4.19
C SER A 315 -7.94 21.13 -5.50
N THR A 316 -8.17 20.26 -6.49
CA THR A 316 -8.74 20.63 -7.79
C THR A 316 -10.14 21.22 -7.64
N LEU A 317 -10.99 20.61 -6.80
CA LEU A 317 -12.32 21.15 -6.49
C LEU A 317 -12.26 22.48 -5.75
N GLY A 318 -11.30 22.67 -4.85
CA GLY A 318 -11.07 23.95 -4.18
C GLY A 318 -10.69 25.07 -5.16
N ALA A 319 -9.84 24.77 -6.15
CA ALA A 319 -9.49 25.73 -7.20
C ALA A 319 -10.68 26.04 -8.14
N GLU A 320 -11.46 25.02 -8.51
CA GLU A 320 -12.66 25.20 -9.33
C GLU A 320 -13.73 26.01 -8.58
N ALA A 321 -13.93 25.76 -7.29
CA ALA A 321 -14.84 26.54 -6.44
C ALA A 321 -14.45 28.03 -6.40
N GLN A 322 -13.15 28.34 -6.28
CA GLN A 322 -12.65 29.72 -6.33
C GLN A 322 -12.90 30.37 -7.69
N ARG A 323 -12.64 29.64 -8.79
CA ARG A 323 -12.92 30.12 -10.15
C ARG A 323 -14.40 30.42 -10.33
N LEU A 324 -15.28 29.48 -9.96
CA LEU A 324 -16.73 29.65 -10.11
C LEU A 324 -17.26 30.80 -9.24
N CYS A 325 -16.77 30.98 -8.01
CA CYS A 325 -17.13 32.12 -7.17
C CYS A 325 -16.76 33.48 -7.80
N SER A 326 -15.73 33.52 -8.66
CA SER A 326 -15.31 34.75 -9.35
C SER A 326 -16.17 35.07 -10.58
N ILE A 327 -16.79 34.06 -11.19
CA ILE A 327 -17.60 34.17 -12.41
C ILE A 327 -19.09 34.30 -12.07
N HIS A 328 -19.57 33.54 -11.08
CA HIS A 328 -20.99 33.40 -10.73
C HIS A 328 -21.27 33.93 -9.32
N ALA A 329 -21.18 35.25 -9.15
CA ALA A 329 -21.28 35.94 -7.86
C ALA A 329 -22.56 35.59 -7.06
N ASP A 330 -23.68 35.42 -7.76
CA ASP A 330 -24.99 35.13 -7.16
C ASP A 330 -25.07 33.74 -6.47
N HIS A 331 -24.17 32.83 -6.83
CA HIS A 331 -24.09 31.45 -6.29
C HIS A 331 -22.86 31.21 -5.42
N SER A 332 -22.02 32.23 -5.21
CA SER A 332 -20.74 32.10 -4.51
C SER A 332 -20.87 31.66 -3.04
N ASP A 333 -21.99 31.92 -2.38
CA ASP A 333 -22.22 31.43 -1.02
C ASP A 333 -22.46 29.91 -1.00
N GLN A 334 -23.33 29.40 -1.88
CA GLN A 334 -23.60 27.96 -2.01
C GLN A 334 -22.34 27.16 -2.38
N ILE A 335 -21.56 27.67 -3.33
CA ILE A 335 -20.30 27.04 -3.77
C ILE A 335 -19.29 27.00 -2.63
N ARG A 336 -19.18 28.10 -1.86
CA ARG A 336 -18.25 28.19 -0.72
C ARG A 336 -18.67 27.30 0.44
N ASP A 337 -19.96 27.17 0.70
CA ASP A 337 -20.50 26.25 1.70
C ASP A 337 -20.13 24.80 1.34
N LYS A 338 -20.31 24.42 0.07
CA LYS A 338 -19.95 23.08 -0.43
C LYS A 338 -18.43 22.82 -0.39
N GLN A 339 -17.63 23.81 -0.77
CA GLN A 339 -16.17 23.75 -0.65
C GLN A 339 -15.75 23.55 0.82
N SER A 340 -16.36 24.29 1.74
CA SER A 340 -16.06 24.22 3.17
C SER A 340 -16.47 22.87 3.76
N GLU A 341 -17.60 22.30 3.32
CA GLU A 341 -18.03 20.95 3.67
C GLU A 341 -16.97 19.91 3.31
N ILE A 342 -16.52 19.90 2.05
CA ILE A 342 -15.47 18.96 1.58
C ILE A 342 -14.19 19.15 2.37
N ALA A 343 -13.75 20.40 2.58
CA ALA A 343 -12.53 20.70 3.32
C ALA A 343 -12.59 20.18 4.77
N ASN A 344 -13.73 20.34 5.44
CA ASN A 344 -13.94 19.85 6.81
C ASN A 344 -13.91 18.32 6.87
N TYR A 345 -14.60 17.63 5.95
CA TYR A 345 -14.56 16.18 5.88
C TYR A 345 -13.16 15.65 5.57
N TRP A 346 -12.44 16.29 4.64
CA TRP A 346 -11.07 15.95 4.31
C TRP A 346 -10.12 16.11 5.50
N GLN A 347 -10.23 17.20 6.25
CA GLN A 347 -9.43 17.44 7.45
C GLN A 347 -9.69 16.38 8.53
N SER A 348 -10.96 16.05 8.77
CA SER A 348 -11.35 14.99 9.71
C SER A 348 -10.82 13.63 9.28
N LEU A 349 -10.97 13.27 8.00
CA LEU A 349 -10.48 12.00 7.44
C LEU A 349 -8.96 11.86 7.58
N THR A 350 -8.24 12.94 7.27
CA THR A 350 -6.77 12.97 7.39
C THR A 350 -6.31 12.84 8.85
N ALA A 351 -7.03 13.47 9.79
CA ALA A 351 -6.74 13.32 11.21
C ALA A 351 -6.95 11.86 11.68
N LYS A 352 -8.07 11.23 11.31
CA LYS A 352 -8.34 9.81 11.59
C LYS A 352 -7.30 8.89 10.96
N ALA A 353 -6.84 9.16 9.73
CA ALA A 353 -5.81 8.37 9.09
C ALA A 353 -4.50 8.39 9.90
N ARG A 354 -4.06 9.58 10.32
CA ARG A 354 -2.86 9.73 11.18
C ARG A 354 -3.01 9.04 12.53
N GLU A 355 -4.16 9.20 13.18
CA GLU A 355 -4.43 8.55 14.45
C GLU A 355 -4.41 7.02 14.32
N ARG A 356 -5.06 6.48 13.28
CA ARG A 356 -5.05 5.04 13.00
C ARG A 356 -3.64 4.53 12.71
N LYS A 357 -2.83 5.27 11.96
CA LYS A 357 -1.42 4.92 11.72
C LYS A 357 -0.64 4.85 13.03
N GLN A 358 -0.77 5.86 13.88
CA GLN A 358 -0.11 5.89 15.19
C GLN A 358 -0.50 4.67 16.03
N LYS A 359 -1.80 4.36 16.14
CA LYS A 359 -2.28 3.20 16.90
C LYS A 359 -1.82 1.86 16.32
N LEU A 360 -1.76 1.74 14.99
CA LEU A 360 -1.21 0.55 14.32
C LEU A 360 0.30 0.39 14.60
N ASP A 361 1.05 1.49 14.61
CA ASP A 361 2.48 1.47 14.92
C ASP A 361 2.74 1.12 16.39
N GLU A 362 1.96 1.70 17.33
CA GLU A 362 1.99 1.34 18.75
C GLU A 362 1.71 -0.17 18.94
N SER A 363 0.62 -0.67 18.34
CA SER A 363 0.28 -2.11 18.33
C SER A 363 1.40 -2.97 17.74
N TYR A 364 2.03 -2.51 16.65
CA TYR A 364 3.13 -3.21 15.99
C TYR A 364 4.33 -3.35 16.93
N TYR A 365 4.76 -2.27 17.56
CA TYR A 365 5.91 -2.32 18.45
C TYR A 365 5.64 -3.18 19.70
N LEU A 366 4.42 -3.13 20.26
CA LEU A 366 4.02 -4.03 21.35
C LEU A 366 4.10 -5.49 20.91
N HIS A 367 3.46 -5.85 19.80
CA HIS A 367 3.44 -7.24 19.35
C HIS A 367 4.80 -7.75 18.87
N ARG A 368 5.67 -6.86 18.38
CA ARG A 368 7.06 -7.18 18.10
C ARG A 368 7.81 -7.54 19.37
N PHE A 369 7.74 -6.68 20.39
CA PHE A 369 8.31 -6.94 21.71
C PHE A 369 7.79 -8.26 22.31
N LEU A 370 6.47 -8.49 22.27
CA LEU A 370 5.86 -9.72 22.79
C LEU A 370 6.26 -10.97 21.99
N ALA A 371 6.56 -10.84 20.70
CA ALA A 371 7.07 -11.95 19.89
C ALA A 371 8.51 -12.29 20.29
N ASP A 372 9.38 -11.29 20.41
CA ASP A 372 10.78 -11.45 20.81
C ASP A 372 10.87 -11.99 22.26
N PHE A 373 10.01 -11.51 23.18
CA PHE A 373 9.85 -12.06 24.52
C PHE A 373 9.49 -13.54 24.52
N ARG A 374 8.50 -13.96 23.71
CA ARG A 374 8.06 -15.36 23.64
C ARG A 374 9.14 -16.28 23.08
N ASP A 375 9.90 -15.83 22.08
CA ASP A 375 11.05 -16.57 21.55
C ASP A 375 12.09 -16.81 22.63
N LEU A 376 12.48 -15.75 23.36
CA LEU A 376 13.47 -15.85 24.42
C LEU A 376 13.02 -16.74 25.58
N VAL A 377 11.76 -16.62 26.03
CA VAL A 377 11.22 -17.50 27.09
C VAL A 377 11.19 -18.95 26.64
N SER A 378 10.76 -19.23 25.40
CA SER A 378 10.77 -20.59 24.86
C SER A 378 12.20 -21.15 24.79
N TRP A 379 13.16 -20.35 24.34
CA TRP A 379 14.56 -20.73 24.26
C TRP A 379 15.17 -20.94 25.65
N ILE A 380 14.89 -20.08 26.63
CA ILE A 380 15.34 -20.23 28.03
C ILE A 380 14.84 -21.56 28.58
N ASN A 381 13.55 -21.86 28.43
CA ASN A 381 12.97 -23.11 28.93
C ASN A 381 13.60 -24.34 28.26
N GLY A 382 13.87 -24.26 26.95
CA GLY A 382 14.60 -25.29 26.22
C GLY A 382 16.02 -25.49 26.76
N MET A 383 16.77 -24.41 26.98
CA MET A 383 18.14 -24.46 27.51
C MET A 383 18.17 -24.99 28.95
N LYS A 384 17.24 -24.57 29.82
CA LYS A 384 17.10 -25.12 31.18
C LYS A 384 16.85 -26.63 31.14
N ALA A 385 16.01 -27.10 30.22
CA ALA A 385 15.74 -28.53 30.06
C ALA A 385 16.99 -29.30 29.60
N ILE A 386 17.78 -28.75 28.67
CA ILE A 386 19.04 -29.35 28.19
C ILE A 386 20.04 -29.46 29.35
N ILE A 387 20.29 -28.37 30.09
CA ILE A 387 21.23 -28.35 31.22
C ILE A 387 20.82 -29.34 32.32
N SER A 388 19.51 -29.51 32.54
CA SER A 388 18.97 -30.39 33.59
C SER A 388 18.95 -31.87 33.19
N ALA A 389 19.00 -32.21 31.91
CA ALA A 389 18.78 -33.57 31.41
C ALA A 389 19.96 -34.52 31.63
N ASP A 390 21.17 -33.97 31.77
CA ASP A 390 22.39 -34.75 31.88
C ASP A 390 22.49 -35.52 33.19
N GLU A 391 23.03 -36.73 33.17
CA GLU A 391 23.35 -37.50 34.37
C GLU A 391 24.82 -37.35 34.74
N LEU A 392 25.17 -37.59 36.01
CA LEU A 392 26.55 -37.55 36.46
C LEU A 392 27.38 -38.70 35.87
N ALA A 393 28.59 -38.38 35.45
CA ALA A 393 29.52 -39.35 34.88
C ALA A 393 30.02 -40.34 35.94
N LYS A 394 30.43 -41.52 35.48
CA LYS A 394 30.94 -42.62 36.30
C LYS A 394 32.44 -42.88 36.10
N ASP A 395 33.09 -42.04 35.30
CA ASP A 395 34.52 -42.06 35.02
C ASP A 395 35.03 -40.65 34.70
N VAL A 396 36.35 -40.50 34.65
CA VAL A 396 37.03 -39.22 34.43
C VAL A 396 36.74 -38.68 33.04
N ALA A 397 36.79 -39.53 32.00
CA ALA A 397 36.57 -39.10 30.62
C ALA A 397 35.14 -38.59 30.39
N GLY A 398 34.14 -39.24 30.99
CA GLY A 398 32.76 -38.78 30.97
C GLY A 398 32.58 -37.47 31.73
N ALA A 399 33.25 -37.29 32.87
CA ALA A 399 33.18 -36.04 33.63
C ALA A 399 33.82 -34.86 32.87
N GLU A 400 34.95 -35.09 32.19
CA GLU A 400 35.58 -34.12 31.29
C GLU A 400 34.64 -33.71 30.14
N ALA A 401 34.01 -34.70 29.48
CA ALA A 401 33.06 -34.44 28.41
C ALA A 401 31.82 -33.66 28.89
N LEU A 402 31.34 -33.91 30.11
CA LEU A 402 30.24 -33.13 30.71
C LEU A 402 30.65 -31.67 30.92
N LEU A 403 31.86 -31.41 31.44
CA LEU A 403 32.37 -30.06 31.63
C LEU A 403 32.55 -29.31 30.31
N GLU A 404 33.08 -29.98 29.28
CA GLU A 404 33.26 -29.39 27.95
C GLU A 404 31.91 -28.98 27.34
N ARG A 405 30.93 -29.90 27.30
CA ARG A 405 29.59 -29.60 26.80
C ARG A 405 28.88 -28.52 27.63
N HIS A 406 29.08 -28.51 28.94
CA HIS A 406 28.52 -27.47 29.80
C HIS A 406 29.10 -26.07 29.47
N GLN A 407 30.37 -26.00 29.09
CA GLN A 407 31.00 -24.78 28.59
C GLN A 407 30.47 -24.38 27.20
N GLU A 408 30.13 -25.33 26.33
CA GLU A 408 29.44 -25.04 25.05
C GLU A 408 28.07 -24.39 25.30
N HIS A 409 27.28 -24.92 26.24
CA HIS A 409 26.00 -24.32 26.63
C HIS A 409 26.17 -22.89 27.16
N LYS A 410 27.28 -22.59 27.85
CA LYS A 410 27.60 -21.21 28.26
C LYS A 410 27.82 -20.30 27.05
N GLY A 411 28.52 -20.79 26.03
CA GLY A 411 28.71 -20.08 24.77
C GLY A 411 27.39 -19.77 24.07
N GLU A 412 26.44 -20.72 24.05
CA GLU A 412 25.09 -20.48 23.51
C GLU A 412 24.31 -19.42 24.31
N ILE A 413 24.43 -19.43 25.64
CA ILE A 413 23.81 -18.43 26.51
C ILE A 413 24.39 -17.04 26.22
N ASP A 414 25.72 -16.93 26.14
CA ASP A 414 26.40 -15.67 25.90
C ASP A 414 26.11 -15.10 24.51
N ALA A 415 25.99 -15.96 23.49
CA ALA A 415 25.62 -15.56 22.14
C ALA A 415 24.20 -14.96 22.06
N ARG A 416 23.32 -15.24 23.03
CA ARG A 416 21.97 -14.66 23.12
C ARG A 416 21.90 -13.35 23.89
N GLU A 417 22.99 -12.89 24.48
CA GLU A 417 23.01 -11.68 25.31
C GLU A 417 22.48 -10.44 24.56
N ASP A 418 22.85 -10.28 23.29
CA ASP A 418 22.38 -9.15 22.48
C ASP A 418 20.87 -9.21 22.21
N SER A 419 20.31 -10.41 22.07
CA SER A 419 18.85 -10.58 21.89
C SER A 419 18.08 -10.19 23.15
N PHE A 420 18.61 -10.52 24.34
CA PHE A 420 18.06 -10.05 25.61
C PHE A 420 18.12 -8.52 25.71
N LYS A 421 19.27 -7.91 25.43
CA LYS A 421 19.44 -6.44 25.46
C LYS A 421 18.47 -5.74 24.52
N LEU A 422 18.40 -6.18 23.27
CA LEU A 422 17.49 -5.58 22.27
C LEU A 422 16.02 -5.68 22.69
N THR A 423 15.60 -6.82 23.24
CA THR A 423 14.22 -7.02 23.72
C THR A 423 13.93 -6.11 24.92
N THR A 424 14.86 -6.03 25.88
CA THR A 424 14.75 -5.13 27.04
C THR A 424 14.68 -3.67 26.62
N GLU A 425 15.59 -3.22 25.75
CA GLU A 425 15.59 -1.86 25.22
C GLU A 425 14.30 -1.55 24.45
N SER A 426 13.79 -2.50 23.66
CA SER A 426 12.52 -2.31 22.94
C SER A 426 11.35 -2.14 23.92
N GLY A 427 11.31 -2.93 25.00
CA GLY A 427 10.30 -2.76 26.04
C GLY A 427 10.45 -1.43 26.80
N GLN A 428 11.67 -1.05 27.15
CA GLN A 428 11.95 0.22 27.83
C GLN A 428 11.55 1.44 27.00
N LYS A 429 11.86 1.45 25.71
CA LYS A 429 11.43 2.52 24.78
C LYS A 429 9.92 2.64 24.70
N LEU A 430 9.18 1.53 24.84
CA LEU A 430 7.71 1.59 24.90
C LEU A 430 7.22 2.20 26.22
N LEU A 431 7.86 1.90 27.34
CA LEU A 431 7.55 2.50 28.64
C LEU A 431 7.85 4.00 28.66
N GLU A 432 8.99 4.43 28.10
CA GLU A 432 9.37 5.84 27.98
C GLU A 432 8.36 6.66 27.16
N ARG A 433 7.67 6.03 26.22
CA ARG A 433 6.63 6.64 25.39
C ARG A 433 5.23 6.56 26.00
N GLU A 434 5.11 6.12 27.26
CA GLU A 434 3.83 5.95 27.96
C GLU A 434 2.83 5.07 27.17
N HIS A 435 3.34 3.99 26.56
CA HIS A 435 2.53 3.08 25.75
C HIS A 435 1.31 2.55 26.51
N TYR A 436 0.16 2.39 25.84
CA TYR A 436 -1.11 2.01 26.49
C TYR A 436 -1.04 0.67 27.27
N ALA A 437 -0.15 -0.24 26.86
CA ALA A 437 0.10 -1.53 27.49
C ALA A 437 1.29 -1.52 28.48
N ALA A 438 1.65 -0.38 29.06
CA ALA A 438 2.83 -0.24 29.93
C ALA A 438 2.89 -1.27 31.07
N ALA A 439 1.76 -1.58 31.71
CA ALA A 439 1.71 -2.56 32.80
C ALA A 439 2.10 -3.97 32.32
N GLU A 440 1.60 -4.40 31.16
CA GLU A 440 1.95 -5.70 30.57
C GLU A 440 3.42 -5.73 30.17
N ILE A 441 3.92 -4.67 29.52
CA ILE A 441 5.32 -4.57 29.11
C ILE A 441 6.25 -4.67 30.33
N GLN A 442 5.95 -3.96 31.41
CA GLN A 442 6.73 -4.00 32.64
C GLN A 442 6.72 -5.38 33.28
N GLU A 443 5.57 -6.06 33.31
CA GLU A 443 5.45 -7.45 33.79
C GLU A 443 6.34 -8.39 32.96
N LYS A 444 6.28 -8.30 31.62
CA LYS A 444 7.07 -9.17 30.74
C LYS A 444 8.57 -8.91 30.83
N LEU A 445 8.99 -7.64 30.98
CA LEU A 445 10.39 -7.31 31.22
C LEU A 445 10.91 -7.94 32.52
N GLY A 446 10.15 -7.79 33.62
CA GLY A 446 10.52 -8.40 34.91
C GLY A 446 10.54 -9.93 34.84
N ALA A 447 9.57 -10.55 34.15
CA ALA A 447 9.56 -12.00 33.94
C ALA A 447 10.79 -12.46 33.16
N LEU A 448 11.17 -11.77 32.07
CA LEU A 448 12.32 -12.12 31.25
C LEU A 448 13.64 -12.01 32.03
N GLU A 449 13.79 -10.96 32.85
CA GLU A 449 14.96 -10.77 33.71
C GLU A 449 15.07 -11.89 34.76
N ASN A 450 13.96 -12.24 35.42
CA ASN A 450 13.92 -13.33 36.39
C ASN A 450 14.24 -14.69 35.72
N ASP A 451 13.67 -14.96 34.55
CA ASP A 451 13.91 -16.21 33.82
C ASP A 451 15.38 -16.35 33.38
N LYS A 452 15.99 -15.24 32.92
CA LYS A 452 17.42 -15.16 32.58
C LYS A 452 18.30 -15.42 33.82
N SER A 453 18.04 -14.75 34.93
CA SER A 453 18.79 -14.96 36.18
C SER A 453 18.66 -16.41 36.68
N SER A 454 17.46 -16.98 36.57
CA SER A 454 17.23 -18.39 36.93
C SER A 454 17.98 -19.37 36.01
N LEU A 455 18.10 -19.08 34.70
CA LEU A 455 18.93 -19.88 33.79
C LEU A 455 20.41 -19.82 34.16
N LEU A 456 20.93 -18.62 34.45
CA LEU A 456 22.33 -18.43 34.85
C LEU A 456 22.65 -19.12 36.19
N SER A 457 21.74 -19.04 37.16
CA SER A 457 21.86 -19.77 38.44
C SER A 457 21.90 -21.28 38.21
N LEU A 458 20.96 -21.82 37.41
CA LEU A 458 20.93 -23.25 37.10
C LEU A 458 22.23 -23.70 36.42
N TRP A 459 22.74 -22.91 35.48
CA TRP A 459 24.02 -23.20 34.82
C TRP A 459 25.15 -23.25 35.86
N GLU A 460 25.26 -22.25 36.74
CA GLU A 460 26.31 -22.18 37.76
C GLU A 460 26.21 -23.33 38.78
N ASP A 461 25.01 -23.65 39.25
CA ASP A 461 24.77 -24.78 40.15
C ASP A 461 25.22 -26.11 39.49
N ARG A 462 24.97 -26.24 38.19
CA ARG A 462 25.37 -27.43 37.42
C ARG A 462 26.87 -27.48 37.17
N ARG A 463 27.53 -26.34 36.93
CA ARG A 463 29.00 -26.23 36.83
C ARG A 463 29.66 -26.77 38.08
N ILE A 464 29.24 -26.29 39.25
CA ILE A 464 29.77 -26.74 40.55
C ILE A 464 29.57 -28.25 40.71
N LEU A 465 28.39 -28.78 40.36
CA LEU A 465 28.10 -30.20 40.46
C LEU A 465 28.99 -31.05 39.53
N TYR A 466 29.26 -30.60 38.31
CA TYR A 466 30.14 -31.31 37.37
C TYR A 466 31.61 -31.25 37.77
N GLU A 467 32.06 -30.12 38.33
CA GLU A 467 33.41 -30.01 38.91
C GLU A 467 33.58 -30.96 40.11
N GLN A 468 32.58 -31.02 41.01
CA GLN A 468 32.55 -32.00 42.09
C GLN A 468 32.55 -33.44 41.53
N CYS A 469 31.75 -33.72 40.49
CA CYS A 469 31.76 -35.03 39.86
C CYS A 469 33.15 -35.40 39.29
N MET A 470 33.83 -34.45 38.64
CA MET A 470 35.18 -34.65 38.13
C MET A 470 36.17 -34.98 39.26
N ASP A 471 36.14 -34.19 40.34
CA ASP A 471 36.97 -34.42 41.52
C ASP A 471 36.71 -35.81 42.15
N LEU A 472 35.45 -36.23 42.23
CA LEU A 472 35.08 -37.55 42.72
C LEU A 472 35.63 -38.68 41.84
N GLN A 473 35.51 -38.56 40.51
CA GLN A 473 36.02 -39.59 39.60
C GLN A 473 37.55 -39.66 39.59
N LEU A 474 38.24 -38.52 39.75
CA LEU A 474 39.69 -38.48 39.97
C LEU A 474 40.07 -39.20 41.28
N PHE A 475 39.34 -38.94 42.36
CA PHE A 475 39.55 -39.63 43.64
C PHE A 475 39.33 -41.13 43.52
N TYR A 476 38.27 -41.58 42.85
CA TYR A 476 37.99 -43.01 42.64
C TYR A 476 39.07 -43.69 41.80
N ARG A 477 39.50 -43.08 40.70
CA ARG A 477 40.60 -43.59 39.88
C ARG A 477 41.88 -43.73 40.69
N ASP A 478 42.24 -42.69 41.45
CA ASP A 478 43.52 -42.67 42.17
C ASP A 478 43.52 -43.59 43.40
N THR A 479 42.37 -43.73 44.07
CA THR A 479 42.19 -44.73 45.14
C THR A 479 42.26 -46.16 44.61
N GLU A 480 41.66 -46.45 43.46
CA GLU A 480 41.76 -47.78 42.82
C GLU A 480 43.20 -48.11 42.40
N GLN A 481 43.95 -47.12 41.90
CA GLN A 481 45.38 -47.28 41.62
C GLN A 481 46.19 -47.56 42.88
N ALA A 482 45.89 -46.85 43.98
CA ALA A 482 46.52 -47.07 45.27
C ALA A 482 46.19 -48.48 45.82
N ASP A 483 44.94 -48.92 45.72
CA ASP A 483 44.50 -50.24 46.14
C ASP A 483 45.19 -51.37 45.33
N THR A 484 45.29 -51.20 44.01
CA THR A 484 45.99 -52.15 43.15
C THR A 484 47.48 -52.24 43.50
N TRP A 485 48.11 -51.10 43.82
CA TRP A 485 49.50 -51.07 44.26
C TRP A 485 49.69 -51.71 45.63
N MET A 486 48.83 -51.42 46.61
CA MET A 486 48.87 -52.02 47.95
C MET A 486 48.65 -53.53 47.89
N ALA A 487 47.72 -54.02 47.07
CA ALA A 487 47.52 -55.46 46.88
C ALA A 487 48.80 -56.18 46.42
N LYS A 488 49.59 -55.56 45.54
CA LYS A 488 50.90 -56.11 45.13
C LYS A 488 51.91 -56.13 46.28
N GLN A 489 51.91 -55.11 47.15
CA GLN A 489 52.80 -55.07 48.31
C GLN A 489 52.38 -56.09 49.38
N GLU A 490 51.08 -56.26 49.61
CA GLU A 490 50.55 -57.29 50.51
C GLU A 490 50.92 -58.69 50.02
N ALA A 491 50.85 -58.94 48.71
CA ALA A 491 51.28 -60.21 48.13
C ALA A 491 52.79 -60.45 48.31
N PHE A 492 53.62 -59.41 48.26
CA PHE A 492 55.05 -59.52 48.57
C PHE A 492 55.28 -59.90 50.05
N LEU A 493 54.58 -59.24 50.97
CA LEU A 493 54.68 -59.50 52.41
C LEU A 493 54.03 -60.80 52.87
N ALA A 494 53.19 -61.42 52.05
CA ALA A 494 52.65 -62.75 52.30
C ALA A 494 53.70 -63.86 52.20
N ASN A 495 54.90 -63.57 51.66
CA ASN A 495 56.01 -64.51 51.70
C ASN A 495 56.58 -64.61 53.13
N GLU A 496 56.45 -65.78 53.74
CA GLU A 496 56.92 -66.07 55.10
C GLU A 496 58.35 -66.62 55.18
N ASP A 497 59.04 -66.82 54.05
CA ASP A 497 60.40 -67.41 54.00
C ASP A 497 61.43 -66.63 54.81
N LEU A 498 61.95 -67.19 55.90
CA LEU A 498 62.92 -66.52 56.77
C LEU A 498 64.38 -66.80 56.41
N GLY A 499 64.65 -67.56 55.35
CA GLY A 499 65.98 -68.02 54.98
C GLY A 499 66.49 -69.16 55.88
N ASP A 500 67.32 -70.01 55.28
CA ASP A 500 67.87 -71.25 55.86
C ASP A 500 69.36 -71.17 56.17
N SER A 501 70.02 -70.06 55.82
CA SER A 501 71.45 -69.82 56.01
C SER A 501 71.72 -68.33 56.15
N LEU A 502 72.83 -67.95 56.80
CA LEU A 502 73.18 -66.55 57.02
C LEU A 502 73.15 -65.72 55.72
N ASP A 503 73.78 -66.23 54.66
CA ASP A 503 73.82 -65.58 53.35
C ASP A 503 72.41 -65.41 52.74
N SER A 504 71.50 -66.38 52.93
CA SER A 504 70.13 -66.31 52.41
C SER A 504 69.26 -65.33 53.20
N VAL A 505 69.45 -65.25 54.53
CA VAL A 505 68.77 -64.25 55.37
C VAL A 505 69.26 -62.83 55.07
N GLU A 506 70.58 -62.62 54.94
CA GLU A 506 71.14 -61.30 54.59
C GLU A 506 70.61 -60.80 53.23
N ALA A 507 70.51 -61.70 52.25
CA ALA A 507 69.91 -61.39 50.95
C ALA A 507 68.42 -61.02 51.08
N LEU A 508 67.65 -61.72 51.94
CA LEU A 508 66.25 -61.42 52.22
C LEU A 508 66.07 -60.08 52.96
N ILE A 509 66.95 -59.76 53.92
CA ILE A 509 66.98 -58.46 54.61
C ILE A 509 67.21 -57.34 53.59
N LYS A 510 68.22 -57.49 52.73
CA LYS A 510 68.51 -56.49 51.69
C LYS A 510 67.31 -56.30 50.74
N LYS A 511 66.67 -57.40 50.33
CA LYS A 511 65.47 -57.36 49.49
C LYS A 511 64.29 -56.67 50.19
N HIS A 512 64.13 -56.88 51.50
CA HIS A 512 63.12 -56.22 52.31
C HIS A 512 63.43 -54.73 52.53
N GLU A 513 64.70 -54.35 52.69
CA GLU A 513 65.14 -52.96 52.72
C GLU A 513 64.81 -52.19 51.44
N ASP A 514 65.04 -52.82 50.29
CA ASP A 514 64.68 -52.23 49.00
C ASP A 514 63.16 -52.12 48.82
N PHE A 515 62.40 -53.08 49.35
CA PHE A 515 60.94 -52.99 49.46
C PHE A 515 60.50 -51.83 50.35
N GLU A 516 61.09 -51.66 51.54
CA GLU A 516 60.76 -50.56 52.46
C GLU A 516 61.07 -49.18 51.87
N LYS A 517 62.17 -49.05 51.12
CA LYS A 517 62.47 -47.83 50.35
C LYS A 517 61.38 -47.57 49.30
N SER A 518 60.92 -48.60 48.59
CA SER A 518 59.83 -48.47 47.62
C SER A 518 58.50 -48.10 48.29
N LEU A 519 58.21 -48.67 49.46
CA LEU A 519 57.04 -48.37 50.27
C LEU A 519 57.07 -46.90 50.72
N ALA A 520 58.21 -46.43 51.24
CA ALA A 520 58.42 -45.05 51.65
C ALA A 520 58.34 -44.06 50.48
N ALA A 521 58.80 -44.43 49.28
CA ALA A 521 58.71 -43.56 48.10
C ALA A 521 57.26 -43.31 47.63
N GLN A 522 56.36 -44.27 47.85
CA GLN A 522 54.95 -44.17 47.46
C GLN A 522 54.06 -43.52 48.54
N GLU A 523 54.57 -43.40 49.76
CA GLU A 523 53.90 -42.78 50.91
C GLU A 523 53.34 -41.39 50.60
N GLU A 524 54.08 -40.57 49.86
CA GLU A 524 53.65 -39.23 49.46
C GLU A 524 52.39 -39.25 48.58
N LYS A 525 52.17 -40.31 47.80
CA LYS A 525 50.94 -40.44 46.99
C LYS A 525 49.73 -40.76 47.85
N ILE A 526 49.88 -41.57 48.90
CA ILE A 526 48.78 -41.84 49.84
C ILE A 526 48.46 -40.60 50.68
N LYS A 527 49.47 -39.84 51.11
CA LYS A 527 49.25 -38.53 51.76
C LYS A 527 48.54 -37.54 50.84
N ALA A 528 48.91 -37.49 49.56
CA ALA A 528 48.23 -36.63 48.60
C ALA A 528 46.74 -37.00 48.46
N LEU A 529 46.42 -38.31 48.42
CA LEU A 529 45.04 -38.79 48.41
C LEU A 529 44.28 -38.45 49.70
N ASP A 530 44.94 -38.56 50.85
CA ASP A 530 44.37 -38.19 52.15
C ASP A 530 44.03 -36.69 52.22
N ILE A 531 44.94 -35.83 51.77
CA ILE A 531 44.72 -34.38 51.68
C ILE A 531 43.59 -34.07 50.70
N PHE A 532 43.57 -34.73 49.53
CA PHE A 532 42.53 -34.52 48.54
C PHE A 532 41.15 -34.93 49.06
N ALA A 533 41.03 -36.11 49.67
CA ALA A 533 39.79 -36.56 50.31
C ALA A 533 39.33 -35.61 51.42
N THR A 534 40.25 -35.12 52.25
CA THR A 534 39.94 -34.13 53.30
C THR A 534 39.37 -32.85 52.71
N LYS A 535 39.96 -32.33 51.63
CA LYS A 535 39.44 -31.15 50.93
C LYS A 535 38.02 -31.36 50.39
N LEU A 536 37.72 -32.52 49.84
CA LEU A 536 36.37 -32.83 49.35
C LEU A 536 35.35 -32.86 50.50
N ILE A 537 35.71 -33.47 51.64
CA ILE A 537 34.84 -33.56 52.82
C ILE A 537 34.60 -32.17 53.42
N ASP A 538 35.67 -31.41 53.67
CA ASP A 538 35.60 -30.07 54.25
C ASP A 538 34.86 -29.09 53.32
N GLY A 539 34.98 -29.30 52.01
CA GLY A 539 34.27 -28.55 50.98
C GLY A 539 32.79 -28.93 50.81
N GLN A 540 32.23 -29.78 51.67
CA GLN A 540 30.84 -30.25 51.60
C GLN A 540 30.47 -30.88 50.26
N HIS A 541 31.40 -31.65 49.69
CA HIS A 541 31.19 -32.38 48.45
C HIS A 541 29.94 -33.28 48.53
N TYR A 542 29.15 -33.37 47.45
CA TYR A 542 27.87 -34.11 47.47
C TYR A 542 28.00 -35.60 47.87
N ALA A 543 29.18 -36.19 47.66
CA ALA A 543 29.54 -37.56 48.03
C ALA A 543 30.54 -37.65 49.22
N ALA A 544 30.54 -36.66 50.12
CA ALA A 544 31.51 -36.57 51.23
C ALA A 544 31.53 -37.83 52.11
N ASP A 545 30.38 -38.45 52.38
CA ASP A 545 30.31 -39.66 53.20
C ASP A 545 31.01 -40.86 52.55
N ASP A 546 30.79 -41.08 51.25
CA ASP A 546 31.45 -42.15 50.49
C ASP A 546 32.97 -41.91 50.40
N VAL A 547 33.37 -40.66 50.20
CA VAL A 547 34.79 -40.25 50.19
C VAL A 547 35.42 -40.50 51.57
N ALA A 548 34.73 -40.14 52.65
CA ALA A 548 35.21 -40.36 54.02
C ALA A 548 35.40 -41.84 54.33
N GLN A 549 34.45 -42.69 53.94
CA GLN A 549 34.54 -44.13 54.12
C GLN A 549 35.74 -44.72 53.38
N ARG A 550 35.89 -44.40 52.08
CA ARG A 550 37.01 -44.91 51.27
C ARG A 550 38.36 -44.41 51.77
N ARG A 551 38.44 -43.14 52.18
CA ARG A 551 39.63 -42.56 52.81
C ARG A 551 40.00 -43.35 54.07
N GLN A 552 39.03 -43.63 54.94
CA GLN A 552 39.28 -44.39 56.17
C GLN A 552 39.80 -45.80 55.86
N MET A 553 39.19 -46.50 54.89
CA MET A 553 39.64 -47.83 54.46
C MET A 553 41.07 -47.80 53.91
N LEU A 554 41.39 -46.81 53.07
CA LEU A 554 42.73 -46.61 52.50
C LEU A 554 43.78 -46.42 53.61
N LEU A 555 43.50 -45.54 54.58
CA LEU A 555 44.41 -45.26 55.70
C LEU A 555 44.58 -46.46 56.64
N ALA A 556 43.50 -47.18 56.94
CA ALA A 556 43.56 -48.39 57.75
C ALA A 556 44.39 -49.48 57.07
N ARG A 557 44.20 -49.67 55.75
CA ARG A 557 44.97 -50.62 54.95
C ARG A 557 46.45 -50.24 54.89
N ARG A 558 46.77 -48.95 54.72
CA ARG A 558 48.14 -48.42 54.81
C ARG A 558 48.79 -48.74 56.16
N ALA A 559 48.09 -48.48 57.27
CA ALA A 559 48.63 -48.74 58.60
C ALA A 559 48.93 -50.24 58.81
N ALA A 560 48.01 -51.11 58.40
CA ALA A 560 48.21 -52.56 58.46
C ALA A 560 49.38 -53.04 57.58
N LEU A 561 49.57 -52.43 56.40
CA LEU A 561 50.70 -52.74 55.52
C LEU A 561 52.04 -52.35 56.16
N GLN A 562 52.12 -51.17 56.79
CA GLN A 562 53.30 -50.73 57.52
C GLN A 562 53.62 -51.63 58.71
N GLU A 563 52.61 -52.03 59.49
CA GLU A 563 52.76 -52.95 60.61
C GLU A 563 53.27 -54.33 60.15
N LYS A 564 52.68 -54.88 59.07
CA LYS A 564 53.15 -56.15 58.48
C LYS A 564 54.59 -56.05 57.98
N SER A 565 54.96 -54.93 57.34
CA SER A 565 56.34 -54.70 56.90
C SER A 565 57.31 -54.67 58.09
N ALA A 566 56.98 -53.94 59.15
CA ALA A 566 57.80 -53.85 60.35
C ALA A 566 57.94 -55.21 61.06
N LYS A 567 56.85 -55.97 61.17
CA LYS A 567 56.87 -57.33 61.73
C LYS A 567 57.75 -58.26 60.88
N ARG A 568 57.65 -58.18 59.56
CA ARG A 568 58.48 -58.98 58.64
C ARG A 568 59.97 -58.63 58.78
N ARG A 569 60.30 -57.34 58.91
CA ARG A 569 61.67 -56.88 59.19
C ARG A 569 62.20 -57.48 60.49
N GLN A 570 61.42 -57.38 61.57
CA GLN A 570 61.80 -57.93 62.86
C GLN A 570 62.05 -59.45 62.76
N LEU A 571 61.16 -60.20 62.11
CA LEU A 571 61.35 -61.65 61.93
C LEU A 571 62.60 -61.99 61.12
N LEU A 572 62.94 -61.20 60.10
CA LEU A 572 64.17 -61.40 59.32
C LEU A 572 65.43 -61.07 60.14
N GLU A 573 65.39 -60.02 60.96
CA GLU A 573 66.46 -59.67 61.89
C GLU A 573 66.65 -60.74 62.99
N ASP A 574 65.54 -61.28 63.50
CA ASP A 574 65.52 -62.41 64.43
C ASP A 574 66.11 -63.67 63.75
N SER A 575 65.68 -63.99 62.53
CA SER A 575 66.25 -65.09 61.74
C SER A 575 67.75 -64.91 61.50
N ASN A 576 68.21 -63.68 61.24
CA ASN A 576 69.63 -63.39 61.04
C ASN A 576 70.43 -63.68 62.32
N ARG A 577 69.91 -63.26 63.48
CA ARG A 577 70.54 -63.58 64.78
C ARG A 577 70.55 -65.08 65.05
N TYR A 578 69.49 -65.80 64.71
CA TYR A 578 69.43 -67.24 64.84
C TYR A 578 70.44 -67.95 63.93
N GLN A 579 70.54 -67.56 62.66
CA GLN A 579 71.50 -68.16 61.72
C GLN A 579 72.96 -67.82 62.10
N GLN A 580 73.20 -66.61 62.62
CA GLN A 580 74.50 -66.25 63.19
C GLN A 580 74.83 -67.11 64.42
N PHE A 581 73.87 -67.33 65.32
CA PHE A 581 74.03 -68.20 66.48
C PHE A 581 74.28 -69.67 66.07
N GLU A 582 73.55 -70.19 65.08
CA GLU A 582 73.77 -71.54 64.54
C GLU A 582 75.17 -71.67 63.94
N ARG A 583 75.61 -70.67 63.16
CA ARG A 583 76.97 -70.61 62.62
C ARG A 583 78.02 -70.59 63.74
N ASP A 584 77.85 -69.75 64.75
CA ASP A 584 78.78 -69.65 65.89
C ASP A 584 78.83 -70.96 66.67
N CYS A 585 77.68 -71.64 66.84
CA CYS A 585 77.58 -72.98 67.42
C CYS A 585 78.28 -74.02 66.55
N ASP A 586 78.10 -74.02 65.23
CA ASP A 586 78.76 -74.95 64.30
C ASP A 586 80.28 -74.75 64.27
N GLU A 587 80.76 -73.51 64.19
CA GLU A 587 82.18 -73.19 64.27
C GLU A 587 82.78 -73.64 65.60
N THR A 588 82.07 -73.40 66.70
CA THR A 588 82.51 -73.78 68.05
C THR A 588 82.45 -75.28 68.27
N LYS A 589 81.41 -75.96 67.79
CA LYS A 589 81.32 -77.43 67.79
C LYS A 589 82.43 -78.05 66.96
N GLY A 590 82.72 -77.48 65.79
CA GLY A 590 83.83 -77.92 64.93
C GLY A 590 85.17 -77.82 65.67
N TRP A 591 85.42 -76.68 66.30
CA TRP A 591 86.62 -76.47 67.13
C TRP A 591 86.66 -77.41 68.35
N ILE A 592 85.57 -77.54 69.12
CA ILE A 592 85.48 -78.45 70.27
C ILE A 592 85.77 -79.88 69.80
N SER A 593 85.15 -80.33 68.71
CA SER A 593 85.33 -81.69 68.20
C SER A 593 86.76 -81.95 67.74
N GLU A 594 87.42 -80.97 67.11
CA GLU A 594 88.83 -81.05 66.76
C GLU A 594 89.70 -81.16 68.02
N LYS A 595 89.44 -80.33 69.04
CA LYS A 595 90.17 -80.34 70.31
C LYS A 595 89.88 -81.56 71.17
N LEU A 596 88.67 -82.12 71.11
CA LEU A 596 88.30 -83.35 71.81
C LEU A 596 89.09 -84.52 71.25
N LYS A 597 89.24 -84.59 69.91
CA LYS A 597 90.15 -85.56 69.28
C LYS A 597 91.58 -85.41 69.78
N PHE A 598 92.09 -84.18 69.95
CA PHE A 598 93.40 -83.94 70.54
C PHE A 598 93.49 -84.37 72.01
N ALA A 599 92.46 -84.11 72.83
CA ALA A 599 92.45 -84.43 74.26
C ALA A 599 92.20 -85.92 74.57
N THR A 600 91.56 -86.66 73.66
CA THR A 600 91.36 -88.12 73.75
C THR A 600 92.37 -88.90 72.92
N ASP A 601 93.37 -88.24 72.34
CA ASP A 601 94.45 -88.91 71.62
C ASP A 601 95.36 -89.63 72.62
N ASP A 602 95.36 -90.97 72.61
CA ASP A 602 96.12 -91.86 73.52
C ASP A 602 97.66 -91.71 73.46
N SER A 603 98.16 -90.68 72.79
CA SER A 603 99.56 -90.24 72.76
C SER A 603 100.15 -89.91 74.14
N TYR A 604 99.32 -89.75 75.18
CA TYR A 604 99.76 -89.50 76.56
C TYR A 604 100.46 -90.71 77.24
N LEU A 605 100.33 -91.94 76.74
CA LEU A 605 100.88 -93.17 77.33
C LEU A 605 102.39 -93.44 77.11
N ASP A 606 103.13 -92.56 76.41
CA ASP A 606 104.59 -92.71 76.15
C ASP A 606 105.46 -91.93 77.16
N PRO A 607 106.43 -92.55 77.91
CA PRO A 607 107.16 -91.91 79.02
C PRO A 607 108.21 -90.84 78.64
N THR A 608 108.35 -90.49 77.36
CA THR A 608 109.47 -89.66 76.89
C THR A 608 109.04 -88.21 76.63
N ASN A 609 109.72 -87.24 77.26
CA ASN A 609 109.55 -85.77 77.11
C ASN A 609 108.39 -85.11 77.89
N LEU A 610 108.45 -85.22 79.22
CA LEU A 610 107.52 -84.57 80.17
C LEU A 610 107.43 -83.04 79.99
N ASN A 611 108.53 -82.36 79.64
CA ASN A 611 108.58 -80.90 79.59
C ASN A 611 107.85 -80.33 78.34
N GLY A 612 107.97 -81.00 77.19
CA GLY A 612 107.20 -80.64 75.99
C GLY A 612 105.70 -80.96 76.10
N LYS A 613 105.36 -82.02 76.85
CA LYS A 613 103.97 -82.39 77.17
C LYS A 613 103.31 -81.40 78.13
N MET A 614 104.02 -81.00 79.20
CA MET A 614 103.59 -79.94 80.12
C MET A 614 103.34 -78.62 79.36
N GLN A 615 104.21 -78.26 78.41
CA GLN A 615 104.04 -77.02 77.64
C GLN A 615 102.90 -77.10 76.61
N LYS A 616 102.67 -78.26 75.98
CA LYS A 616 101.49 -78.49 75.13
C LYS A 616 100.19 -78.47 75.93
N HIS A 617 100.16 -79.08 77.11
CA HIS A 617 99.01 -79.04 78.02
C HIS A 617 98.77 -77.61 78.54
N GLN A 618 99.82 -76.87 78.91
CA GLN A 618 99.72 -75.44 79.26
C GLN A 618 99.20 -74.59 78.10
N ASN A 619 99.64 -74.84 76.86
CA ASN A 619 99.10 -74.16 75.68
C ASN A 619 97.64 -74.54 75.43
N PHE A 620 97.26 -75.80 75.63
CA PHE A 620 95.89 -76.28 75.52
C PHE A 620 95.00 -75.69 76.62
N GLU A 621 95.47 -75.58 77.87
CA GLU A 621 94.79 -74.88 78.96
C GLU A 621 94.66 -73.38 78.71
N HIS A 622 95.66 -72.74 78.10
CA HIS A 622 95.56 -71.35 77.67
C HIS A 622 94.53 -71.19 76.55
N GLU A 623 94.47 -72.10 75.58
CA GLU A 623 93.45 -72.11 74.52
C GLU A 623 92.05 -72.39 75.07
N LEU A 624 91.91 -73.30 76.04
CA LEU A 624 90.65 -73.55 76.74
C LEU A 624 90.20 -72.32 77.52
N ASN A 625 91.10 -71.67 78.26
CA ASN A 625 90.77 -70.42 78.96
C ASN A 625 90.40 -69.28 78.01
N ALA A 626 91.03 -69.21 76.83
CA ALA A 626 90.70 -68.21 75.80
C ALA A 626 89.37 -68.49 75.08
N ASN A 627 88.97 -69.76 74.91
CA ASN A 627 87.70 -70.13 74.28
C ASN A 627 86.54 -70.29 75.27
N LYS A 628 86.83 -70.31 76.58
CA LYS A 628 85.80 -70.29 77.62
C LYS A 628 84.87 -69.09 77.46
N SER A 629 85.42 -67.90 77.16
CA SER A 629 84.61 -66.72 76.88
C SER A 629 83.71 -66.90 75.66
N ARG A 630 84.17 -67.60 74.62
CA ARG A 630 83.37 -67.89 73.41
C ARG A 630 82.15 -68.78 73.73
N ILE A 631 82.30 -69.75 74.64
CA ILE A 631 81.18 -70.60 75.10
C ILE A 631 80.22 -69.80 75.98
N GLU A 632 80.75 -68.97 76.87
CA GLU A 632 79.96 -68.06 77.69
C GLU A 632 79.17 -67.08 76.80
N ASP A 633 79.79 -66.53 75.76
CA ASP A 633 79.15 -65.63 74.79
C ASP A 633 78.04 -66.33 74.01
N ILE A 634 78.26 -67.55 73.50
CA ILE A 634 77.21 -68.34 72.83
C ILE A 634 76.05 -68.64 73.79
N THR A 635 76.35 -69.00 75.03
CA THR A 635 75.32 -69.29 76.06
C THR A 635 74.54 -68.03 76.44
N ASN A 636 75.23 -66.89 76.56
CA ASN A 636 74.62 -65.60 76.83
C ASN A 636 73.70 -65.15 75.69
N VAL A 637 74.18 -65.25 74.43
CA VAL A 637 73.38 -64.92 73.23
C VAL A 637 72.19 -65.86 73.11
N GLY A 638 72.37 -67.17 73.30
CA GLY A 638 71.28 -68.14 73.26
C GLY A 638 70.22 -67.89 74.35
N THR A 639 70.66 -67.59 75.58
CA THR A 639 69.76 -67.26 76.70
C THR A 639 69.00 -65.95 76.43
N GLU A 640 69.68 -64.92 75.91
CA GLU A 640 69.06 -63.64 75.55
C GLU A 640 67.98 -63.81 74.47
N LEU A 641 68.24 -64.63 73.45
CA LEU A 641 67.25 -64.93 72.40
C LEU A 641 66.03 -65.67 72.99
N ILE A 642 66.24 -66.62 73.90
CA ILE A 642 65.15 -67.34 74.57
C ILE A 642 64.33 -66.41 75.46
N GLU A 643 64.98 -65.55 76.25
CA GLU A 643 64.32 -64.56 77.11
C GLU A 643 63.46 -63.58 76.30
N LYS A 644 63.92 -63.23 75.10
CA LYS A 644 63.18 -62.40 74.13
C LYS A 644 62.08 -63.15 73.38
N GLN A 645 61.79 -64.41 73.75
CA GLN A 645 60.77 -65.25 73.11
C GLN A 645 60.99 -65.41 71.59
N HIS A 646 62.25 -65.61 71.19
CA HIS A 646 62.60 -65.85 69.80
C HIS A 646 61.83 -67.05 69.21
N TYR A 647 61.41 -66.97 67.94
CA TYR A 647 60.55 -67.99 67.31
C TYR A 647 61.19 -69.39 67.26
N ALA A 648 62.53 -69.45 67.29
CA ALA A 648 63.32 -70.68 67.30
C ALA A 648 63.88 -71.05 68.70
N ALA A 649 63.26 -70.57 69.79
CA ALA A 649 63.78 -70.73 71.16
C ALA A 649 64.07 -72.19 71.56
N ASP A 650 63.23 -73.14 71.14
CA ASP A 650 63.43 -74.57 71.43
C ASP A 650 64.69 -75.12 70.74
N GLN A 651 64.91 -74.74 69.48
CA GLN A 651 66.10 -75.11 68.70
C GLN A 651 67.35 -74.46 69.29
N ILE A 652 67.29 -73.17 69.63
CA ILE A 652 68.39 -72.42 70.26
C ILE A 652 68.79 -73.09 71.58
N ASN A 653 67.82 -73.43 72.44
CA ASN A 653 68.09 -74.08 73.71
C ASN A 653 68.74 -75.46 73.51
N THR A 654 68.23 -76.24 72.55
CA THR A 654 68.79 -77.56 72.21
C THR A 654 70.26 -77.43 71.77
N ARG A 655 70.54 -76.48 70.87
CA ARG A 655 71.89 -76.23 70.35
C ARG A 655 72.84 -75.71 71.44
N MET A 656 72.36 -74.80 72.28
CA MET A 656 73.10 -74.26 73.42
C MET A 656 73.49 -75.38 74.40
N GLN A 657 72.54 -76.24 74.78
CA GLN A 657 72.80 -77.39 75.65
C GLN A 657 73.81 -78.35 75.02
N GLU A 658 73.73 -78.60 73.72
CA GLU A 658 74.70 -79.43 73.00
C GLU A 658 76.11 -78.86 73.10
N ILE A 659 76.30 -77.56 72.87
CA ILE A 659 77.60 -76.90 72.99
C ILE A 659 78.13 -76.95 74.44
N VAL A 660 77.27 -76.71 75.43
CA VAL A 660 77.65 -76.79 76.85
C VAL A 660 78.10 -78.21 77.22
N VAL A 661 77.35 -79.24 76.82
CA VAL A 661 77.70 -80.65 77.08
C VAL A 661 79.01 -81.02 76.37
N LEU A 662 79.18 -80.61 75.12
CA LEU A 662 80.43 -80.85 74.37
C LEU A 662 81.62 -80.16 75.04
N TRP A 663 81.44 -78.93 75.53
CA TRP A 663 82.45 -78.18 76.26
C TRP A 663 82.82 -78.82 77.60
N GLU A 664 81.83 -79.21 78.40
CA GLU A 664 82.07 -79.93 79.66
C GLU A 664 82.81 -81.24 79.43
N THR A 665 82.46 -81.96 78.35
CA THR A 665 83.16 -83.18 77.93
C THR A 665 84.61 -82.89 77.57
N LEU A 666 84.88 -81.81 76.81
CA LEU A 666 86.24 -81.37 76.47
C LEU A 666 87.06 -81.01 77.72
N VAL A 667 86.47 -80.26 78.66
CA VAL A 667 87.11 -79.85 79.91
C VAL A 667 87.39 -81.07 80.81
N GLN A 668 86.48 -82.05 80.86
CA GLN A 668 86.72 -83.31 81.57
C GLN A 668 87.84 -84.13 80.93
N ALA A 669 87.86 -84.25 79.60
CA ALA A 669 88.94 -84.93 78.87
C ALA A 669 90.31 -84.26 79.13
N SER A 670 90.37 -82.93 79.08
CA SER A 670 91.58 -82.17 79.41
C SER A 670 92.04 -82.38 80.86
N ARG A 671 91.12 -82.43 81.83
CA ARG A 671 91.45 -82.70 83.25
C ARG A 671 91.91 -84.13 83.49
N GLN A 672 91.40 -85.10 82.73
CA GLN A 672 91.87 -86.48 82.79
C GLN A 672 93.30 -86.59 82.24
N GLU A 673 93.61 -85.89 81.14
CA GLU A 673 95.00 -85.73 80.66
C GLU A 673 95.91 -85.12 81.75
N GLY A 674 95.47 -84.03 82.40
CA GLY A 674 96.26 -83.33 83.41
C GLY A 674 96.41 -84.04 84.76
N MET A 675 95.57 -85.02 85.08
CA MET A 675 95.70 -85.87 86.29
C MET A 675 96.50 -87.16 86.04
N GLN A 676 96.70 -87.55 84.76
CA GLN A 676 97.42 -88.78 84.39
C GLN A 676 98.85 -88.52 83.87
N GLY A 677 99.21 -87.28 83.54
CA GLY A 677 100.58 -86.84 83.23
C GLY A 677 101.31 -86.25 84.43
#